data_AF-A0A3E5FMM7-F1
#
_entry.id   AF-A0A3E5FMM7-F1
#
_cell.length_a   1.000
_cell.length_b   1.000
_cell.length_c   1.000
_cell.angle_alpha   90.00
_cell.angle_beta   90.00
_cell.angle_gamma   90.00
#
_symmetry.space_group_name_H-M   'P 1'
#
loop_
_entity.id
_entity.type
_entity.pdbx_description
1 polymer ?
#
loop_
_entity_poly.entity_id
_entity_poly.type
_entity_poly.pdbx_seq_one_letter_code
_entity_poly.pdbx_strand_id
1 'polypeptide(L)'
;MNNQEHFGTLTPRMNEFREKLLDKKPYICAQRALLATEAYKENQNQPVVMKRALMLKNILEKMSIYIEEETLIVGNQASSNRDAPIFPEYTLEFVLNELDLFEKRDGDVFYITEETKEAIRSIAPFWENNNLRSKGGALLPEEVSVFMETGFFGMEGKLNSGDAHLAVDYQEVLKKGLIGYEKRVLELKDNLDLCISENIDKYQFYKAVLVVIDAVKTYANRFSMLAKELANKHTGKRKEELLKISQICQKVPYYPAKTFQEALQSTWFIQLILQIESNGHSLSYGRFDQYIYPYYQHDIDNGLITEDEAVELLTNLWIKTMTINKVRSQAHTFSSAGSPMYQNVTIGGQTPDKKDATNKLSYLVLKSVAQTRLPQPNLTVRYHRNMPKEFLDEAIEVMKLGTGMPAFNSDEVIIPSFIEKGVKEEDAYNYSAIGCVETAVPGKWGYRCTGMSYMNFPRILLIAMNDGIDPTSNKRFVEGCGHFRDMKSFDELMNAINVTIRKLTRMSVIVENAIDLALERDVPDILCSALVQDCIGRGKTIKEGGAIYDFISGLQVGIANMADSLAAIKKLVFEEKKITPEQLCNALEDDFTSEENQKIQQMLINDVPKYGNDDDYVDNLVVEVYNVYIDEMKKYPNTRYNRGPIGGIRYAGTSSISANVGQGFSTMATPDGRKAHSPLAEGCSPAHSMDKNGPTAVFKSVSKLPTHEITGGVLLNQKVTPQLLASDENKEKLEMLIKTFFNRLDGYHVQYNVVSRETLIDAQKHPEKHKDLIVRVAGYSAFFNVLSKATQDDIIERTEQTL
;
A
#
# COMPACT_ATOMS: atom_id res chain seq x y z
N MET A 1 5.38 -16.52 -20.65
CA MET A 1 5.15 -16.15 -22.06
C MET A 1 5.18 -14.63 -22.16
N ASN A 2 5.82 -14.05 -23.18
CA ASN A 2 5.90 -12.58 -23.32
C ASN A 2 4.72 -11.99 -24.11
N ASN A 3 3.86 -12.84 -24.70
CA ASN A 3 2.69 -12.52 -25.53
C ASN A 3 2.88 -11.30 -26.47
N GLN A 4 4.06 -11.23 -27.11
CA GLN A 4 4.48 -10.09 -27.94
C GLN A 4 3.62 -9.93 -29.19
N GLU A 5 3.03 -11.03 -29.70
CA GLU A 5 2.11 -10.99 -30.83
C GLU A 5 0.82 -10.22 -30.51
N HIS A 6 0.35 -10.29 -29.25
CA HIS A 6 -0.89 -9.64 -28.81
C HIS A 6 -0.66 -8.19 -28.36
N PHE A 7 0.28 -7.98 -27.42
CA PHE A 7 0.50 -6.65 -26.83
C PHE A 7 1.58 -5.82 -27.53
N GLY A 8 2.34 -6.40 -28.46
CA GLY A 8 3.52 -5.77 -29.05
C GLY A 8 4.73 -5.75 -28.11
N THR A 9 5.75 -4.99 -28.50
CA THR A 9 7.00 -4.83 -27.73
C THR A 9 7.24 -3.37 -27.36
N LEU A 10 8.04 -3.14 -26.33
CA LEU A 10 8.59 -1.81 -26.06
C LEU A 10 9.34 -1.29 -27.30
N THR A 11 9.32 0.02 -27.49
CA THR A 11 10.23 0.66 -28.45
C THR A 11 11.68 0.41 -28.01
N PRO A 12 12.66 0.40 -28.93
CA PRO A 12 14.08 0.19 -28.56
C PRO A 12 14.55 1.15 -27.46
N ARG A 13 14.05 2.39 -27.50
CA ARG A 13 14.34 3.43 -26.51
C ARG A 13 13.78 3.11 -25.12
N MET A 14 12.51 2.71 -25.03
CA MET A 14 11.89 2.35 -23.75
C MET A 14 12.47 1.06 -23.18
N ASN A 15 12.83 0.11 -24.05
CA ASN A 15 13.54 -1.09 -23.64
C ASN A 15 14.91 -0.74 -23.04
N GLU A 16 15.70 0.13 -23.70
CA GLU A 16 16.98 0.58 -23.15
C GLU A 16 16.83 1.25 -21.78
N PHE A 17 15.82 2.13 -21.62
CA PHE A 17 15.56 2.78 -20.34
C PHE A 17 15.19 1.77 -19.24
N ARG A 18 14.33 0.80 -19.58
CA ARG A 18 13.94 -0.29 -18.67
C ARG A 18 15.15 -1.10 -18.23
N GLU A 19 15.98 -1.56 -19.15
CA GLU A 19 17.15 -2.39 -18.81
C GLU A 19 18.15 -1.64 -17.94
N LYS A 20 18.44 -0.37 -18.27
CA LYS A 20 19.30 0.49 -17.42
C LYS A 20 18.76 0.63 -15.99
N LEU A 21 17.44 0.67 -15.83
CA LEU A 21 16.79 0.76 -14.52
C LEU A 21 16.87 -0.55 -13.73
N LEU A 22 16.76 -1.69 -14.41
CA LEU A 22 16.87 -3.02 -13.80
C LEU A 22 18.29 -3.32 -13.34
N ASP A 23 19.31 -2.92 -14.11
CA ASP A 23 20.72 -3.12 -13.77
C ASP A 23 21.24 -2.11 -12.71
N LYS A 24 20.49 -1.03 -12.44
CA LYS A 24 20.86 -0.02 -11.44
C LYS A 24 20.74 -0.59 -10.02
N LYS A 25 21.87 -0.62 -9.33
CA LYS A 25 21.94 -0.80 -7.87
C LYS A 25 21.32 0.41 -7.14
N PRO A 26 20.40 0.22 -6.19
CA PRO A 26 19.80 1.34 -5.45
C PRO A 26 20.77 1.86 -4.36
N TYR A 27 21.02 3.17 -4.32
CA TYR A 27 21.85 3.80 -3.28
C TYR A 27 21.02 4.62 -2.30
N ILE A 28 21.59 4.92 -1.13
CA ILE A 28 21.06 5.95 -0.23
C ILE A 28 21.49 7.33 -0.72
N CYS A 29 20.56 8.29 -0.75
CA CYS A 29 20.81 9.68 -1.12
C CYS A 29 20.59 10.64 0.06
N ALA A 30 21.66 11.31 0.51
CA ALA A 30 21.61 12.26 1.62
C ALA A 30 21.10 13.65 1.23
N GLN A 31 21.08 14.01 -0.06
CA GLN A 31 20.86 15.40 -0.51
C GLN A 31 19.56 15.99 0.03
N ARG A 32 18.46 15.24 -0.05
CA ARG A 32 17.16 15.68 0.51
C ARG A 32 17.27 15.97 2.01
N ALA A 33 17.90 15.08 2.78
CA ALA A 33 18.04 15.22 4.22
C ALA A 33 18.86 16.45 4.61
N LEU A 34 19.94 16.74 3.87
CA LEU A 34 20.76 17.94 4.07
C LEU A 34 19.94 19.21 3.83
N LEU A 35 19.22 19.30 2.71
CA LEU A 35 18.38 20.44 2.35
C LEU A 35 17.19 20.61 3.31
N ALA A 36 16.61 19.50 3.80
CA ALA A 36 15.58 19.54 4.83
C ALA A 36 16.12 20.12 6.14
N THR A 37 17.32 19.69 6.54
CA THR A 37 18.00 20.16 7.75
C THR A 37 18.34 21.65 7.66
N GLU A 38 18.86 22.11 6.51
CA GLU A 38 19.12 23.53 6.24
C GLU A 38 17.86 24.37 6.45
N ALA A 39 16.75 24.01 5.79
CA ALA A 39 15.51 24.74 5.90
C ALA A 39 14.94 24.74 7.33
N TYR A 40 15.02 23.62 8.05
CA TYR A 40 14.56 23.54 9.44
C TYR A 40 15.43 24.39 10.39
N LYS A 41 16.75 24.46 10.18
CA LYS A 41 17.66 25.29 10.96
C LYS A 41 17.40 26.79 10.76
N GLU A 42 17.15 27.21 9.53
CA GLU A 42 16.90 28.62 9.18
C GLU A 42 15.52 29.12 9.63
N ASN A 43 14.55 28.21 9.81
CA ASN A 43 13.14 28.55 10.01
C ASN A 43 12.57 28.02 11.33
N GLN A 44 13.39 27.92 12.38
CA GLN A 44 12.97 27.37 13.68
C GLN A 44 11.79 28.11 14.31
N ASN A 45 11.72 29.44 14.09
CA ASN A 45 10.69 30.34 14.58
C ASN A 45 9.33 30.22 13.85
N GLN A 46 9.28 29.55 12.70
CA GLN A 46 8.06 29.44 11.90
C GLN A 46 7.10 28.39 12.48
N PRO A 47 5.78 28.58 12.32
CA PRO A 47 4.80 27.52 12.60
C PRO A 47 5.07 26.31 11.70
N VAL A 48 4.66 25.12 12.16
CA VAL A 48 5.05 23.86 11.53
C VAL A 48 4.62 23.80 10.05
N VAL A 49 3.40 24.23 9.71
CA VAL A 49 2.93 24.26 8.31
C VAL A 49 3.84 25.10 7.40
N MET A 50 4.34 26.24 7.89
CA MET A 50 5.26 27.09 7.14
C MET A 50 6.66 26.47 7.06
N LYS A 51 7.14 25.86 8.15
CA LYS A 51 8.42 25.15 8.18
C LYS A 51 8.45 24.01 7.16
N ARG A 52 7.36 23.26 7.04
CA ARG A 52 7.15 22.20 6.04
C ARG A 52 7.13 22.74 4.60
N ALA A 53 6.41 23.83 4.36
CA ALA A 53 6.37 24.47 3.04
C ALA A 53 7.74 25.01 2.60
N LEU A 54 8.45 25.69 3.51
CA LEU A 54 9.79 26.23 3.25
C LEU A 54 10.83 25.13 3.07
N MET A 55 10.68 24.00 3.78
CA MET A 55 11.49 22.81 3.57
C MET A 55 11.30 22.24 2.16
N LEU A 56 10.06 22.02 1.73
CA LEU A 56 9.78 21.53 0.38
C LEU A 56 10.31 22.51 -0.68
N LYS A 57 10.11 23.82 -0.47
CA LYS A 57 10.67 24.87 -1.34
C LYS A 57 12.19 24.74 -1.46
N ASN A 58 12.90 24.69 -0.34
CA ASN A 58 14.36 24.59 -0.33
C ASN A 58 14.86 23.35 -1.07
N ILE A 59 14.19 22.21 -0.88
CA ILE A 59 14.51 20.97 -1.58
C ILE A 59 14.31 21.12 -3.08
N LEU A 60 13.12 21.55 -3.52
CA LEU A 60 12.79 21.64 -4.95
C LEU A 60 13.61 22.69 -5.71
N GLU A 61 14.05 23.75 -5.04
CA GLU A 61 14.90 24.78 -5.65
C GLU A 61 16.36 24.34 -5.80
N LYS A 62 16.87 23.53 -4.87
CA LYS A 62 18.32 23.23 -4.77
C LYS A 62 18.71 21.80 -5.11
N MET A 63 17.80 20.82 -5.02
CA MET A 63 18.13 19.42 -5.30
C MET A 63 18.66 19.23 -6.72
N SER A 64 19.53 18.24 -6.93
CA SER A 64 20.06 17.92 -8.25
C SER A 64 18.93 17.44 -9.16
N ILE A 65 18.94 17.89 -10.43
CA ILE A 65 18.01 17.44 -11.46
C ILE A 65 18.75 16.93 -12.68
N TYR A 66 18.18 15.96 -13.38
CA TYR A 66 18.71 15.41 -14.63
C TYR A 66 17.59 14.95 -15.56
N ILE A 67 17.91 14.81 -16.86
CA ILE A 67 17.01 14.25 -17.86
C ILE A 67 17.72 13.05 -18.48
N GLU A 68 17.11 11.87 -18.39
CA GLU A 68 17.63 10.66 -19.02
C GLU A 68 17.49 10.75 -20.54
N GLU A 69 18.44 10.15 -21.26
CA GLU A 69 18.53 10.25 -22.73
C GLU A 69 17.30 9.65 -23.44
N GLU A 70 16.69 8.66 -22.82
CA GLU A 70 15.56 7.90 -23.36
C GLU A 70 14.21 8.55 -23.09
N THR A 71 14.12 9.51 -22.17
CA THR A 71 12.83 9.93 -21.61
C THR A 71 12.15 11.04 -22.40
N LEU A 72 10.82 10.95 -22.45
CA LEU A 72 9.84 11.92 -22.96
C LEU A 72 9.08 12.63 -21.81
N ILE A 73 9.15 12.06 -20.60
CA ILE A 73 8.60 12.58 -19.34
C ILE A 73 9.74 12.70 -18.32
N VAL A 74 9.86 13.86 -17.68
CA VAL A 74 11.03 14.22 -16.85
C VAL A 74 10.67 14.48 -15.39
N GLY A 75 11.67 14.43 -14.51
CA GLY A 75 11.52 14.55 -13.06
C GLY A 75 12.27 13.44 -12.34
N ASN A 76 12.99 13.76 -11.26
CA ASN A 76 13.74 12.80 -10.45
C ASN A 76 13.56 13.04 -8.94
N GLN A 77 13.50 11.96 -8.16
CA GLN A 77 13.28 12.01 -6.70
C GLN A 77 14.58 12.26 -5.92
N ALA A 78 15.68 11.72 -6.42
CA ALA A 78 17.00 11.75 -5.79
C ALA A 78 18.07 12.08 -6.85
N SER A 79 19.34 12.05 -6.47
CA SER A 79 20.48 12.33 -7.36
C SER A 79 20.65 11.33 -8.51
N SER A 80 20.04 10.14 -8.40
CA SER A 80 20.02 9.12 -9.46
C SER A 80 18.75 8.26 -9.36
N ASN A 81 18.46 7.50 -10.42
CA ASN A 81 17.32 6.61 -10.48
C ASN A 81 17.43 5.50 -9.42
N ARG A 82 16.31 5.21 -8.75
CA ARG A 82 16.19 4.20 -7.66
C ARG A 82 17.00 4.46 -6.41
N ASP A 83 17.68 5.60 -6.31
CA ASP A 83 18.30 5.99 -5.06
C ASP A 83 17.22 6.44 -4.07
N ALA A 84 17.29 5.98 -2.83
CA ALA A 84 16.33 6.31 -1.79
C ALA A 84 16.77 7.57 -1.02
N PRO A 85 15.97 8.66 -1.03
CA PRO A 85 16.25 9.81 -0.18
C PRO A 85 16.00 9.51 1.30
N ILE A 86 16.74 10.19 2.19
CA ILE A 86 16.52 10.14 3.64
C ILE A 86 15.58 11.27 4.09
N PHE A 87 14.69 10.96 5.03
CA PHE A 87 13.67 11.87 5.55
C PHE A 87 13.80 12.03 7.07
N PRO A 88 14.77 12.83 7.53
CA PRO A 88 15.16 12.89 8.93
C PRO A 88 14.09 13.51 9.84
N GLU A 89 13.12 14.24 9.28
CA GLU A 89 12.01 14.80 10.04
C GLU A 89 11.07 13.74 10.63
N TYR A 90 11.07 12.53 10.07
CA TYR A 90 10.31 11.40 10.63
C TYR A 90 11.18 10.63 11.62
N THR A 91 12.34 10.17 11.16
CA THR A 91 13.31 9.46 12.00
C THR A 91 14.68 9.46 11.33
N LEU A 92 15.72 9.38 12.15
CA LEU A 92 17.09 9.15 11.71
C LEU A 92 17.76 7.98 12.46
N GLU A 93 17.14 7.50 13.53
CA GLU A 93 17.71 6.51 14.45
C GLU A 93 18.06 5.20 13.74
N PHE A 94 17.10 4.57 13.07
CA PHE A 94 17.38 3.32 12.35
C PHE A 94 18.39 3.52 11.21
N VAL A 95 18.37 4.69 10.56
CA VAL A 95 19.29 4.99 9.46
C VAL A 95 20.72 4.99 9.98
N LEU A 96 20.98 5.62 11.13
CA LEU A 96 22.28 5.65 11.79
C LEU A 96 22.72 4.27 12.27
N ASN A 97 21.80 3.52 12.87
CA ASN A 97 22.06 2.16 13.37
C ASN A 97 22.40 1.17 12.25
N GLU A 98 21.94 1.44 11.01
CA GLU A 98 22.06 0.52 9.89
C GLU A 98 23.02 0.99 8.77
N LEU A 99 23.76 2.10 8.96
CA LEU A 99 24.68 2.65 7.93
C LEU A 99 25.65 1.61 7.36
N ASP A 100 26.14 0.69 8.21
CA ASP A 100 27.09 -0.37 7.82
C ASP A 100 26.43 -1.75 7.61
N LEU A 101 25.09 -1.77 7.62
CA LEU A 101 24.26 -2.97 7.52
C LEU A 101 23.39 -2.99 6.26
N PHE A 102 23.09 -1.84 5.62
CA PHE A 102 22.23 -1.78 4.43
C PHE A 102 22.65 -2.76 3.31
N GLU A 103 23.96 -2.90 3.06
CA GLU A 103 24.50 -3.80 2.03
C GLU A 103 24.48 -5.28 2.44
N LYS A 104 24.26 -5.57 3.72
CA LYS A 104 24.28 -6.92 4.32
C LYS A 104 22.89 -7.50 4.56
N ARG A 105 21.84 -6.75 4.22
CA ARG A 105 20.46 -7.20 4.35
C ARG A 105 20.18 -8.39 3.42
N ASP A 106 19.21 -9.21 3.80
CA ASP A 106 18.79 -10.40 3.05
C ASP A 106 17.67 -10.13 2.03
N GLY A 107 17.14 -8.91 2.01
CA GLY A 107 16.20 -8.36 1.03
C GLY A 107 16.23 -6.83 1.11
N ASP A 108 15.75 -6.15 0.06
CA ASP A 108 15.78 -4.67 -0.03
C ASP A 108 17.17 -4.08 0.30
N VAL A 109 18.19 -4.59 -0.38
CA VAL A 109 19.59 -4.18 -0.21
C VAL A 109 19.81 -2.79 -0.81
N PHE A 110 20.42 -1.90 -0.03
CA PHE A 110 20.83 -0.56 -0.48
C PHE A 110 22.34 -0.38 -0.33
N TYR A 111 22.94 0.33 -1.27
CA TYR A 111 24.35 0.70 -1.22
C TYR A 111 24.54 2.11 -0.67
N ILE A 112 25.67 2.38 -0.03
CA ILE A 112 25.91 3.68 0.56
C ILE A 112 27.41 4.03 0.54
N THR A 113 27.74 5.23 0.08
CA THR A 113 29.13 5.70 0.05
C THR A 113 29.55 6.27 1.41
N GLU A 114 30.85 6.25 1.72
CA GLU A 114 31.38 6.85 2.95
C GLU A 114 31.06 8.36 3.04
N GLU A 115 31.10 9.08 1.93
CA GLU A 115 30.66 10.48 1.87
C GLU A 115 29.19 10.65 2.28
N THR A 116 28.31 9.75 1.83
CA THR A 116 26.89 9.78 2.20
C THR A 116 26.69 9.46 3.68
N LYS A 117 27.46 8.50 4.24
CA LYS A 117 27.44 8.19 5.68
C LYS A 117 27.84 9.41 6.50
N GLU A 118 28.93 10.08 6.12
CA GLU A 118 29.41 11.28 6.82
C GLU A 118 28.41 12.43 6.72
N ALA A 119 27.83 12.65 5.53
CA ALA A 119 26.78 13.63 5.33
C ALA A 119 25.57 13.38 6.26
N ILE A 120 25.12 12.13 6.39
CA ILE A 120 24.02 11.76 7.30
C ILE A 120 24.42 11.97 8.77
N ARG A 121 25.63 11.56 9.18
CA ARG A 121 26.13 11.78 10.55
C ARG A 121 26.21 13.26 10.90
N SER A 122 26.60 14.12 9.95
CA SER A 122 26.75 15.56 10.16
C SER A 122 25.44 16.28 10.55
N ILE A 123 24.29 15.74 10.15
CA ILE A 123 22.97 16.30 10.48
C ILE A 123 22.32 15.65 11.70
N ALA A 124 22.85 14.52 12.18
CA ALA A 124 22.26 13.76 13.29
C ALA A 124 22.04 14.58 14.57
N PRO A 125 23.00 15.43 15.02
CA PRO A 125 22.80 16.23 16.23
C PRO A 125 21.61 17.19 16.17
N PHE A 126 21.21 17.64 14.98
CA PHE A 126 20.04 18.52 14.85
C PHE A 126 18.71 17.78 14.97
N TRP A 127 18.69 16.51 14.55
CA TRP A 127 17.48 15.69 14.51
C TRP A 127 17.30 14.83 15.75
N GLU A 128 18.31 14.72 16.61
CA GLU A 128 18.17 14.11 17.93
C GLU A 128 17.05 14.78 18.72
N ASN A 129 16.04 14.00 19.13
CA ASN A 129 14.81 14.46 19.79
C ASN A 129 13.96 15.48 19.02
N ASN A 130 14.31 15.79 17.77
CA ASN A 130 13.64 16.80 16.95
C ASN A 130 12.96 16.21 15.70
N ASN A 131 12.49 14.97 15.81
CA ASN A 131 11.81 14.25 14.74
C ASN A 131 10.49 13.62 15.24
N LEU A 132 9.67 13.12 14.31
CA LEU A 132 8.38 12.48 14.63
C LEU A 132 8.55 11.30 15.59
N ARG A 133 9.52 10.41 15.37
CA ARG A 133 9.73 9.21 16.18
C ARG A 133 9.93 9.57 17.66
N SER A 134 10.80 10.53 17.95
CA SER A 134 11.08 10.96 19.32
C SER A 134 9.88 11.64 19.97
N LYS A 135 9.22 12.57 19.26
CA LYS A 135 8.08 13.33 19.80
C LYS A 135 6.81 12.49 19.93
N GLY A 136 6.54 11.64 18.94
CA GLY A 136 5.45 10.68 18.98
C GLY A 136 5.66 9.64 20.08
N GLY A 137 6.90 9.18 20.28
CA GLY A 137 7.28 8.34 21.41
C GLY A 137 6.94 8.96 22.76
N ALA A 138 7.25 10.24 22.95
CA ALA A 138 6.95 10.98 24.17
C ALA A 138 5.45 11.26 24.39
N LEU A 139 4.63 11.17 23.34
CA LEU A 139 3.17 11.36 23.41
C LEU A 139 2.43 10.07 23.80
N LEU A 140 3.10 8.90 23.73
CA LEU A 140 2.49 7.63 24.08
C LEU A 140 2.26 7.53 25.59
N PRO A 141 1.04 7.16 26.03
CA PRO A 141 0.74 7.01 27.44
C PRO A 141 1.41 5.75 28.03
N GLU A 142 1.65 5.73 29.34
CA GLU A 142 2.35 4.62 30.01
C GLU A 142 1.58 3.29 29.88
N GLU A 143 0.25 3.35 29.80
CA GLU A 143 -0.63 2.19 29.66
C GLU A 143 -0.37 1.35 28.41
N VAL A 144 0.30 1.91 27.39
CA VAL A 144 0.62 1.18 26.15
C VAL A 144 2.10 0.78 26.05
N SER A 145 2.92 1.12 27.05
CA SER A 145 4.37 0.90 27.05
C SER A 145 4.76 -0.54 26.73
N VAL A 146 4.09 -1.52 27.33
CA VAL A 146 4.36 -2.95 27.11
C VAL A 146 4.19 -3.37 25.64
N PHE A 147 3.22 -2.80 24.92
CA PHE A 147 2.98 -3.12 23.51
C PHE A 147 4.00 -2.45 22.60
N MET A 148 4.46 -1.26 22.97
CA MET A 148 5.48 -0.52 22.24
C MET A 148 6.85 -1.17 22.38
N GLU A 149 7.20 -1.61 23.59
CA GLU A 149 8.45 -2.31 23.87
C GLU A 149 8.53 -3.66 23.15
N THR A 150 7.41 -4.38 23.06
CA THR A 150 7.33 -5.70 22.40
C THR A 150 7.05 -5.62 20.90
N GLY A 151 6.77 -4.42 20.37
CA GLY A 151 6.42 -4.21 18.96
C GLY A 151 5.09 -4.83 18.53
N PHE A 152 4.19 -5.18 19.46
CA PHE A 152 2.98 -5.98 19.19
C PHE A 152 2.10 -5.42 18.07
N PHE A 153 1.87 -4.10 18.04
CA PHE A 153 1.03 -3.46 17.02
C PHE A 153 1.77 -3.11 15.71
N GLY A 154 3.08 -3.36 15.63
CA GLY A 154 3.92 -3.07 14.45
C GLY A 154 3.93 -1.60 14.01
N MET A 155 4.07 -0.67 14.96
CA MET A 155 3.97 0.79 14.73
C MET A 155 5.19 1.44 14.05
N GLU A 156 6.18 0.63 13.68
CA GLU A 156 7.42 1.09 13.03
C GLU A 156 7.12 1.90 11.76
N GLY A 157 6.12 1.47 10.98
CA GLY A 157 5.68 2.18 9.78
C GLY A 157 5.10 3.57 10.05
N LYS A 158 4.40 3.78 11.19
CA LYS A 158 3.73 5.06 11.48
C LYS A 158 4.68 6.13 12.02
N LEU A 159 5.63 5.74 12.86
CA LEU A 159 6.55 6.69 13.48
C LEU A 159 7.79 6.99 12.63
N ASN A 160 8.07 6.18 11.60
CA ASN A 160 9.23 6.37 10.72
C ASN A 160 8.85 6.97 9.34
N SER A 161 7.58 7.32 9.12
CA SER A 161 7.09 7.72 7.81
C SER A 161 5.93 8.70 7.87
N GLY A 162 5.77 9.49 6.80
CA GLY A 162 4.50 10.14 6.49
C GLY A 162 3.43 9.14 6.08
N ASP A 163 2.19 9.62 6.02
CA ASP A 163 0.99 8.76 5.87
C ASP A 163 0.78 8.28 4.44
N ALA A 164 0.53 9.23 3.52
CA ALA A 164 0.04 8.95 2.16
C ALA A 164 -1.15 7.97 2.17
N HIS A 165 -1.13 6.88 1.41
CA HIS A 165 -2.29 5.99 1.24
C HIS A 165 -3.54 6.77 0.79
N LEU A 166 -3.39 7.54 -0.28
CA LEU A 166 -4.48 8.22 -0.98
C LEU A 166 -4.13 8.47 -2.45
N ALA A 167 -5.11 8.96 -3.19
CA ALA A 167 -4.92 9.60 -4.49
C ALA A 167 -5.36 11.07 -4.37
N VAL A 168 -4.54 12.01 -4.83
CA VAL A 168 -4.92 13.44 -4.84
C VAL A 168 -5.87 13.73 -6.01
N ASP A 169 -6.40 14.95 -6.08
CA ASP A 169 -7.29 15.37 -7.15
C ASP A 169 -6.53 15.74 -8.44
N TYR A 170 -5.94 14.73 -9.10
CA TYR A 170 -5.24 14.93 -10.37
C TYR A 170 -6.15 15.57 -11.43
N GLN A 171 -7.43 15.20 -11.45
CA GLN A 171 -8.38 15.72 -12.43
C GLN A 171 -8.51 17.24 -12.34
N GLU A 172 -8.68 17.79 -11.14
CA GLU A 172 -8.78 19.25 -10.96
C GLU A 172 -7.44 19.95 -11.20
N VAL A 173 -6.30 19.34 -10.85
CA VAL A 173 -4.98 19.88 -11.22
C VAL A 173 -4.84 20.01 -12.74
N LEU A 174 -5.23 18.99 -13.50
CA LEU A 174 -5.13 19.01 -14.96
C LEU A 174 -6.05 20.06 -15.60
N LYS A 175 -7.28 20.21 -15.08
CA LYS A 175 -8.27 21.16 -15.60
C LYS A 175 -7.97 22.62 -15.26
N LYS A 176 -7.54 22.89 -14.03
CA LYS A 176 -7.38 24.27 -13.50
C LYS A 176 -5.93 24.73 -13.46
N GLY A 177 -4.97 23.81 -13.44
CA GLY A 177 -3.58 24.09 -13.09
C GLY A 177 -3.45 24.57 -11.65
N LEU A 178 -2.23 24.56 -11.10
CA LEU A 178 -1.99 25.13 -9.76
C LEU A 178 -2.31 26.64 -9.68
N ILE A 179 -2.34 27.36 -10.81
CA ILE A 179 -2.79 28.76 -10.87
C ILE A 179 -4.24 28.93 -10.39
N GLY A 180 -5.11 27.95 -10.66
CA GLY A 180 -6.48 27.97 -10.16
C GLY A 180 -6.55 27.79 -8.64
N TYR A 181 -5.66 26.95 -8.08
CA TYR A 181 -5.53 26.76 -6.64
C TYR A 181 -4.96 28.00 -5.98
N GLU A 182 -3.92 28.60 -6.55
CA GLU A 182 -3.31 29.86 -6.09
C GLU A 182 -4.36 30.97 -6.00
N LYS A 183 -5.13 31.18 -7.07
CA LYS A 183 -6.21 32.19 -7.09
C LYS A 183 -7.23 31.95 -5.98
N ARG A 184 -7.72 30.70 -5.83
CA ARG A 184 -8.68 30.33 -4.78
C ARG A 184 -8.12 30.58 -3.39
N VAL A 185 -6.85 30.23 -3.15
CA VAL A 185 -6.19 30.41 -1.86
C VAL A 185 -5.99 31.89 -1.53
N LEU A 186 -5.60 32.72 -2.50
CA LEU A 186 -5.48 34.17 -2.32
C LEU A 186 -6.84 34.78 -1.96
N GLU A 187 -7.89 34.47 -2.71
CA GLU A 187 -9.25 34.94 -2.44
C GLU A 187 -9.73 34.55 -1.03
N LEU A 188 -9.53 33.30 -0.61
CA LEU A 188 -9.92 32.85 0.73
C LEU A 188 -9.09 33.52 1.83
N LYS A 189 -7.78 33.65 1.62
CA LYS A 189 -6.86 34.28 2.57
C LYS A 189 -7.17 35.76 2.79
N ASP A 190 -7.52 36.49 1.73
CA ASP A 190 -7.79 37.93 1.79
C ASP A 190 -9.14 38.25 2.42
N ASN A 191 -10.07 37.28 2.44
CA ASN A 191 -11.37 37.39 3.10
C ASN A 191 -11.37 36.94 4.58
N LEU A 192 -10.21 36.55 5.14
CA LEU A 192 -10.13 36.15 6.55
C LEU A 192 -10.25 37.37 7.47
N ASP A 193 -11.17 37.33 8.42
CA ASP A 193 -11.13 38.20 9.59
C ASP A 193 -10.11 37.66 10.60
N LEU A 194 -8.98 38.35 10.74
CA LEU A 194 -7.87 37.95 11.61
C LEU A 194 -8.13 38.26 13.10
N CYS A 195 -9.25 38.91 13.44
CA CYS A 195 -9.69 39.02 14.83
C CYS A 195 -10.30 37.72 15.37
N ILE A 196 -10.64 36.77 14.48
CA ILE A 196 -11.08 35.42 14.84
C ILE A 196 -9.85 34.51 14.97
N SER A 197 -9.63 33.91 16.14
CA SER A 197 -8.42 33.14 16.45
C SER A 197 -8.15 31.99 15.48
N GLU A 198 -9.18 31.24 15.09
CA GLU A 198 -9.05 30.09 14.21
C GLU A 198 -8.59 30.49 12.79
N ASN A 199 -8.85 31.74 12.39
CA ASN A 199 -8.43 32.24 11.09
C ASN A 199 -6.91 32.52 11.03
N ILE A 200 -6.22 32.64 12.17
CA ILE A 200 -4.76 32.76 12.19
C ILE A 200 -4.11 31.49 11.66
N ASP A 201 -4.58 30.31 12.08
CA ASP A 201 -4.05 29.03 11.59
C ASP A 201 -4.37 28.84 10.10
N LYS A 202 -5.59 29.17 9.68
CA LYS A 202 -5.96 29.16 8.24
C LYS A 202 -5.05 30.06 7.42
N TYR A 203 -4.75 31.25 7.93
CA TYR A 203 -3.86 32.20 7.26
C TYR A 203 -2.45 31.61 7.07
N GLN A 204 -1.91 30.93 8.08
CA GLN A 204 -0.61 30.25 7.96
C GLN A 204 -0.66 29.07 6.99
N PHE A 205 -1.73 28.27 7.02
CA PHE A 205 -1.92 27.19 6.05
C PHE A 205 -1.99 27.72 4.61
N TYR A 206 -2.77 28.78 4.36
CA TYR A 206 -2.85 29.40 3.03
C TYR A 206 -1.51 29.96 2.56
N LYS A 207 -0.75 30.62 3.45
CA LYS A 207 0.63 31.04 3.12
C LYS A 207 1.52 29.86 2.76
N ALA A 208 1.44 28.76 3.51
CA ALA A 208 2.20 27.55 3.24
C ALA A 208 1.83 26.96 1.87
N VAL A 209 0.54 26.91 1.51
CA VAL A 209 0.05 26.46 0.20
C VAL A 209 0.60 27.32 -0.94
N LEU A 210 0.59 28.65 -0.81
CA LEU A 210 1.14 29.56 -1.82
C LEU A 210 2.65 29.34 -2.03
N VAL A 211 3.41 29.12 -0.95
CA VAL A 211 4.84 28.81 -1.01
C VAL A 211 5.10 27.51 -1.76
N VAL A 212 4.34 26.45 -1.51
CA VAL A 212 4.56 25.16 -2.21
C VAL A 212 4.12 25.20 -3.66
N ILE A 213 3.07 25.96 -4.02
CA ILE A 213 2.67 26.16 -5.42
C ILE A 213 3.81 26.83 -6.20
N ASP A 214 4.40 27.88 -5.65
CA ASP A 214 5.56 28.58 -6.24
C ASP A 214 6.78 27.65 -6.36
N ALA A 215 7.04 26.83 -5.35
CA ALA A 215 8.12 25.85 -5.37
C ALA A 215 7.93 24.79 -6.48
N VAL A 216 6.71 24.26 -6.65
CA VAL A 216 6.39 23.30 -7.72
C VAL A 216 6.57 23.92 -9.10
N LYS A 217 6.09 25.17 -9.28
CA LYS A 217 6.30 25.93 -10.52
C LYS A 217 7.80 26.13 -10.81
N THR A 218 8.57 26.44 -9.79
CA THR A 218 10.03 26.62 -9.89
C THR A 218 10.70 25.30 -10.28
N TYR A 219 10.35 24.19 -9.64
CA TYR A 219 10.86 22.86 -9.99
C TYR A 219 10.62 22.52 -11.47
N ALA A 220 9.39 22.68 -11.96
CA ALA A 220 9.06 22.44 -13.36
C ALA A 220 9.86 23.35 -14.32
N ASN A 221 10.01 24.64 -13.98
CA ASN A 221 10.83 25.57 -14.75
C ASN A 221 12.31 25.20 -14.78
N ARG A 222 12.86 24.60 -13.71
CA ARG A 222 14.25 24.10 -13.72
C ARG A 222 14.42 22.99 -14.76
N PHE A 223 13.46 22.08 -14.90
CA PHE A 223 13.46 21.09 -15.99
C PHE A 223 13.27 21.72 -17.36
N SER A 224 12.44 22.76 -17.48
CA SER A 224 12.27 23.48 -18.74
C SER A 224 13.61 24.08 -19.23
N MET A 225 14.36 24.71 -18.32
CA MET A 225 15.67 25.29 -18.62
C MET A 225 16.70 24.21 -18.97
N LEU A 226 16.77 23.13 -18.18
CA LEU A 226 17.68 22.02 -18.43
C LEU A 226 17.41 21.34 -19.78
N ALA A 227 16.15 21.08 -20.11
CA ALA A 227 15.77 20.50 -21.40
C ALA A 227 16.19 21.39 -22.57
N LYS A 228 16.03 22.72 -22.43
CA LYS A 228 16.48 23.69 -23.44
C LYS A 228 18.00 23.72 -23.59
N GLU A 229 18.75 23.64 -22.48
CA GLU A 229 20.20 23.55 -22.51
C GLU A 229 20.67 22.28 -23.21
N LEU A 230 20.09 21.13 -22.86
CA LEU A 230 20.40 19.85 -23.50
C LEU A 230 20.02 19.86 -24.98
N ALA A 231 18.90 20.47 -25.38
CA ALA A 231 18.50 20.60 -26.77
C ALA A 231 19.57 21.31 -27.63
N ASN A 232 20.30 22.28 -27.07
CA ASN A 232 21.38 22.97 -27.78
C ASN A 232 22.61 22.06 -28.03
N LYS A 233 22.75 20.97 -27.28
CA LYS A 233 23.83 19.97 -27.40
C LYS A 233 23.45 18.79 -28.32
N HIS A 234 22.20 18.72 -28.77
CA HIS A 234 21.68 17.63 -29.61
C HIS A 234 21.25 18.11 -31.00
N THR A 235 21.06 17.17 -31.92
CA THR A 235 20.51 17.40 -33.27
C THR A 235 19.38 16.41 -33.57
N GLY A 236 18.64 16.64 -34.65
CA GLY A 236 17.56 15.74 -35.10
C GLY A 236 16.42 15.56 -34.10
N LYS A 237 15.82 14.37 -34.09
CA LYS A 237 14.62 14.03 -33.31
C LYS A 237 14.76 14.32 -31.81
N ARG A 238 15.92 14.00 -31.21
CA ARG A 238 16.14 14.21 -29.77
C ARG A 238 16.12 15.70 -29.40
N LYS A 239 16.65 16.58 -30.26
CA LYS A 239 16.56 18.03 -30.06
C LYS A 239 15.12 18.50 -30.03
N GLU A 240 14.29 18.03 -30.95
CA GLU A 240 12.86 18.38 -31.03
C GLU A 240 12.10 17.91 -29.78
N GLU A 241 12.37 16.69 -29.33
CA GLU A 241 11.80 16.14 -28.09
C GLU A 241 12.19 16.97 -26.86
N LEU A 242 13.46 17.34 -26.72
CA LEU A 242 13.94 18.16 -25.61
C LEU A 242 13.34 19.58 -25.64
N LEU A 243 13.16 20.17 -26.83
CA LEU A 243 12.46 21.45 -26.96
C LEU A 243 10.98 21.31 -26.59
N LYS A 244 10.33 20.19 -26.94
CA LYS A 244 8.95 19.89 -26.55
C LYS A 244 8.84 19.71 -25.02
N ILE A 245 9.75 18.95 -24.40
CA ILE A 245 9.84 18.81 -22.94
C ILE A 245 10.01 20.19 -22.29
N SER A 246 10.87 21.05 -22.85
CA SER A 246 11.09 22.41 -22.34
C SER A 246 9.79 23.23 -22.34
N GLN A 247 9.03 23.21 -23.44
CA GLN A 247 7.75 23.91 -23.56
C GLN A 247 6.71 23.36 -22.58
N ILE A 248 6.60 22.03 -22.46
CA ILE A 248 5.66 21.38 -21.55
C ILE A 248 5.98 21.76 -20.10
N CYS A 249 7.24 21.62 -19.67
CA CYS A 249 7.65 21.89 -18.28
C CYS A 249 7.57 23.39 -17.92
N GLN A 250 7.62 24.29 -18.90
CA GLN A 250 7.37 25.71 -18.66
C GLN A 250 5.90 26.00 -18.31
N LYS A 251 5.00 25.09 -18.71
CA LYS A 251 3.55 25.25 -18.60
C LYS A 251 2.97 24.47 -17.41
N VAL A 252 3.17 23.15 -17.38
CA VAL A 252 2.55 22.25 -16.39
C VAL A 252 3.49 21.96 -15.23
N PRO A 253 2.98 21.77 -13.98
CA PRO A 253 1.57 21.68 -13.59
C PRO A 253 0.93 23.03 -13.22
N TYR A 254 1.62 24.16 -13.41
CA TYR A 254 1.11 25.46 -12.97
C TYR A 254 -0.11 25.92 -13.79
N TYR A 255 -0.09 25.75 -15.10
CA TYR A 255 -1.24 26.00 -15.98
C TYR A 255 -1.97 24.70 -16.35
N PRO A 256 -3.26 24.78 -16.78
CA PRO A 256 -4.00 23.63 -17.27
C PRO A 256 -3.29 22.87 -18.40
N ALA A 257 -3.37 21.54 -18.36
CA ALA A 257 -2.94 20.68 -19.47
C ALA A 257 -3.92 20.81 -20.65
N LYS A 258 -3.42 20.63 -21.87
CA LYS A 258 -4.19 20.68 -23.12
C LYS A 258 -3.90 19.49 -24.05
N THR A 259 -2.78 18.81 -23.88
CA THR A 259 -2.39 17.64 -24.66
C THR A 259 -2.17 16.43 -23.74
N PHE A 260 -2.14 15.23 -24.31
CA PHE A 260 -1.90 13.99 -23.58
C PHE A 260 -0.53 14.02 -22.89
N GLN A 261 0.53 14.43 -23.59
CA GLN A 261 1.87 14.51 -22.99
C GLN A 261 1.97 15.56 -21.88
N GLU A 262 1.29 16.71 -22.02
CA GLU A 262 1.19 17.70 -20.93
C GLU A 262 0.45 17.12 -19.71
N ALA A 263 -0.62 16.35 -19.93
CA ALA A 263 -1.38 15.73 -18.84
C ALA A 263 -0.52 14.70 -18.10
N LEU A 264 0.18 13.82 -18.82
CA LEU A 264 1.08 12.84 -18.21
C LEU A 264 2.23 13.50 -17.45
N GLN A 265 2.87 14.52 -18.01
CA GLN A 265 3.95 15.25 -17.34
C GLN A 265 3.46 15.99 -16.08
N SER A 266 2.27 16.60 -16.13
CA SER A 266 1.65 17.25 -14.97
C SER A 266 1.35 16.25 -13.85
N THR A 267 0.68 15.14 -14.18
CA THR A 267 0.39 14.05 -13.24
C THR A 267 1.66 13.46 -12.65
N TRP A 268 2.69 13.22 -13.46
CA TRP A 268 3.99 12.74 -12.99
C TRP A 268 4.69 13.72 -12.05
N PHE A 269 4.72 15.02 -12.37
CA PHE A 269 5.32 15.99 -11.46
C PHE A 269 4.64 16.02 -10.09
N ILE A 270 3.30 15.99 -10.06
CA ILE A 270 2.56 15.93 -8.80
C ILE A 270 2.86 14.62 -8.05
N GLN A 271 2.74 13.47 -8.72
CA GLN A 271 3.03 12.16 -8.14
C GLN A 271 4.43 12.08 -7.53
N LEU A 272 5.43 12.63 -8.25
CA LEU A 272 6.82 12.67 -7.82
C LEU A 272 7.03 13.60 -6.63
N ILE A 273 6.55 14.85 -6.71
CA ILE A 273 6.84 15.86 -5.69
C ILE A 273 6.16 15.53 -4.36
N LEU A 274 4.98 14.91 -4.38
CA LEU A 274 4.35 14.41 -3.16
C LEU A 274 5.25 13.39 -2.43
N GLN A 275 6.04 12.60 -3.17
CA GLN A 275 7.02 11.63 -2.66
C GLN A 275 8.42 12.23 -2.40
N ILE A 276 8.60 13.53 -2.65
CA ILE A 276 9.73 14.35 -2.19
C ILE A 276 9.35 15.08 -0.90
N GLU A 277 8.12 15.60 -0.83
CA GLU A 277 7.53 16.21 0.36
C GLU A 277 7.52 15.23 1.54
N SER A 278 7.04 14.02 1.28
CA SER A 278 6.77 12.99 2.29
C SER A 278 7.33 11.63 1.85
N ASN A 279 7.80 10.81 2.78
CA ASN A 279 8.16 9.41 2.47
C ASN A 279 6.98 8.45 2.64
N GLY A 280 5.76 8.96 2.81
CA GLY A 280 4.55 8.16 2.70
C GLY A 280 4.51 7.42 1.36
N HIS A 281 4.06 6.17 1.37
CA HIS A 281 3.90 5.33 0.18
C HIS A 281 2.41 5.08 -0.09
N SER A 282 2.09 4.28 -1.10
CA SER A 282 0.70 4.08 -1.55
C SER A 282 0.06 5.37 -2.08
N LEU A 283 0.89 6.34 -2.52
CA LEU A 283 0.41 7.45 -3.34
C LEU A 283 0.00 6.91 -4.70
N SER A 284 -1.28 6.98 -4.97
CA SER A 284 -1.91 6.27 -6.08
C SER A 284 -2.39 7.26 -7.13
N TYR A 285 -2.32 6.86 -8.39
CA TYR A 285 -2.82 7.66 -9.52
C TYR A 285 -4.35 7.74 -9.54
N GLY A 286 -5.06 6.86 -8.84
CA GLY A 286 -6.52 6.80 -8.84
C GLY A 286 -7.08 6.28 -10.17
N ARG A 287 -8.24 6.79 -10.60
CA ARG A 287 -8.91 6.41 -11.86
C ARG A 287 -8.25 7.04 -13.10
N PHE A 288 -7.01 6.62 -13.35
CA PHE A 288 -6.11 7.20 -14.35
C PHE A 288 -6.71 7.22 -15.75
N ASP A 289 -7.36 6.13 -16.15
CA ASP A 289 -8.01 6.01 -17.47
C ASP A 289 -9.20 6.96 -17.64
N GLN A 290 -9.76 7.53 -16.58
CA GLN A 290 -10.91 8.44 -16.68
C GLN A 290 -10.46 9.90 -16.82
N TYR A 291 -9.57 10.38 -15.95
CA TYR A 291 -9.19 11.79 -15.97
C TYR A 291 -8.15 12.14 -17.03
N ILE A 292 -7.39 11.15 -17.53
CA ILE A 292 -6.44 11.35 -18.63
C ILE A 292 -7.13 11.22 -20.00
N TYR A 293 -8.19 10.41 -20.11
CA TYR A 293 -8.84 10.09 -21.40
C TYR A 293 -9.25 11.31 -22.25
N PRO A 294 -9.78 12.42 -21.69
CA PRO A 294 -10.09 13.60 -22.49
C PRO A 294 -8.89 14.18 -23.25
N TYR A 295 -7.68 14.07 -22.69
CA TYR A 295 -6.44 14.56 -23.31
C TYR A 295 -5.92 13.60 -24.38
N TYR A 296 -6.04 12.29 -24.13
CA TYR A 296 -5.75 11.26 -25.14
C TYR A 296 -6.67 11.41 -26.35
N GLN A 297 -7.98 11.48 -26.11
CA GLN A 297 -8.98 11.59 -27.16
C GLN A 297 -8.78 12.87 -27.99
N HIS A 298 -8.53 14.00 -27.32
CA HIS A 298 -8.19 15.25 -27.99
C HIS A 298 -7.00 15.10 -28.95
N ASP A 299 -5.89 14.52 -28.51
CA ASP A 299 -4.70 14.41 -29.34
C ASP A 299 -4.88 13.43 -30.51
N ILE A 300 -5.63 12.33 -30.31
CA ILE A 300 -5.98 11.39 -31.38
C ILE A 300 -6.88 12.04 -32.42
N ASP A 301 -7.96 12.72 -31.99
CA ASP A 301 -8.93 13.35 -32.90
C ASP A 301 -8.32 14.46 -33.76
N ASN A 302 -7.27 15.13 -33.24
CA ASN A 302 -6.54 16.18 -33.94
C ASN A 302 -5.29 15.67 -34.67
N GLY A 303 -5.02 14.35 -34.67
CA GLY A 303 -3.85 13.76 -35.32
C GLY A 303 -2.51 14.24 -34.75
N LEU A 304 -2.48 14.63 -33.47
CA LEU A 304 -1.27 15.11 -32.79
C LEU A 304 -0.36 13.98 -32.31
N ILE A 305 -0.95 12.82 -32.03
CA ILE A 305 -0.26 11.58 -31.67
C ILE A 305 -0.96 10.39 -32.33
N THR A 306 -0.24 9.28 -32.44
CA THR A 306 -0.76 7.95 -32.76
C THR A 306 -1.00 7.14 -31.49
N GLU A 307 -1.72 6.01 -31.60
CA GLU A 307 -1.88 5.08 -30.47
C GLU A 307 -0.53 4.52 -29.98
N ASP A 308 0.41 4.24 -30.89
CA ASP A 308 1.73 3.70 -30.52
C ASP A 308 2.57 4.75 -29.78
N GLU A 309 2.51 6.03 -30.18
CA GLU A 309 3.14 7.12 -29.43
C GLU A 309 2.50 7.32 -28.05
N ALA A 310 1.17 7.15 -27.94
CA ALA A 310 0.49 7.18 -26.65
C ALA A 310 0.97 6.03 -25.74
N VAL A 311 1.13 4.83 -26.29
CA VAL A 311 1.67 3.68 -25.55
C VAL A 311 3.13 3.93 -25.16
N GLU A 312 3.97 4.50 -26.01
CA GLU A 312 5.35 4.86 -25.66
C GLU A 312 5.40 5.86 -24.49
N LEU A 313 4.51 6.86 -24.46
CA LEU A 313 4.40 7.79 -23.33
C LEU A 313 3.93 7.11 -22.03
N LEU A 314 2.98 6.18 -22.11
CA LEU A 314 2.53 5.41 -20.94
C LEU A 314 3.64 4.50 -20.40
N THR A 315 4.31 3.76 -21.29
CA THR A 315 5.45 2.90 -20.90
C THR A 315 6.57 3.74 -20.30
N ASN A 316 6.86 4.94 -20.83
CA ASN A 316 7.78 5.88 -20.19
C ASN A 316 7.33 6.25 -18.77
N LEU A 317 6.04 6.59 -18.57
CA LEU A 317 5.51 6.93 -17.25
C LEU A 317 5.66 5.77 -16.25
N TRP A 318 5.42 4.53 -16.67
CA TRP A 318 5.57 3.35 -15.81
C TRP A 318 7.03 3.10 -15.44
N ILE A 319 7.96 3.27 -16.37
CA ILE A 319 9.39 3.18 -16.05
C ILE A 319 9.80 4.31 -15.10
N LYS A 320 9.30 5.55 -15.29
CA LYS A 320 9.53 6.67 -14.34
C LYS A 320 8.94 6.38 -12.96
N THR A 321 7.75 5.77 -12.90
CA THR A 321 7.11 5.36 -11.63
C THR A 321 8.02 4.42 -10.83
N MET A 322 8.78 3.55 -11.51
CA MET A 322 9.74 2.62 -10.90
C MET A 322 11.08 3.28 -10.49
N THR A 323 11.35 4.54 -10.87
CA THR A 323 12.58 5.23 -10.45
C THR A 323 12.50 5.75 -9.01
N ILE A 324 11.30 5.84 -8.43
CA ILE A 324 11.06 6.23 -7.05
C ILE A 324 11.38 5.07 -6.13
N ASN A 325 12.09 5.35 -5.03
CA ASN A 325 12.44 4.33 -4.06
C ASN A 325 12.36 4.86 -2.62
N LYS A 326 12.29 3.93 -1.67
CA LYS A 326 12.20 4.22 -0.24
C LYS A 326 12.99 3.19 0.55
N VAL A 327 13.86 3.68 1.43
CA VAL A 327 14.50 2.84 2.44
C VAL A 327 13.60 2.72 3.68
N ARG A 328 13.52 1.51 4.23
CA ARG A 328 12.85 1.17 5.50
C ARG A 328 13.86 0.56 6.47
N SER A 329 13.57 0.53 7.77
CA SER A 329 14.37 -0.25 8.73
C SER A 329 14.27 -1.74 8.41
N GLN A 330 15.30 -2.54 8.76
CA GLN A 330 15.28 -3.98 8.48
C GLN A 330 14.04 -4.66 9.08
N ALA A 331 13.66 -4.27 10.31
CA ALA A 331 12.47 -4.80 10.96
C ALA A 331 11.18 -4.54 10.15
N HIS A 332 11.06 -3.35 9.54
CA HIS A 332 9.91 -3.01 8.70
C HIS A 332 9.97 -3.67 7.32
N THR A 333 11.18 -3.91 6.76
CA THR A 333 11.36 -4.63 5.49
C THR A 333 10.72 -6.02 5.51
N PHE A 334 10.76 -6.73 6.65
CA PHE A 334 10.08 -8.03 6.79
C PHE A 334 8.56 -7.95 6.59
N SER A 335 7.97 -6.76 6.78
CA SER A 335 6.55 -6.50 6.53
C SER A 335 6.30 -5.70 5.24
N SER A 336 7.32 -5.39 4.44
CA SER A 336 7.18 -4.62 3.20
C SER A 336 8.24 -5.02 2.17
N ALA A 337 8.33 -6.32 1.90
CA ALA A 337 9.42 -6.89 1.10
C ALA A 337 9.36 -6.48 -0.38
N GLY A 338 10.53 -6.23 -0.99
CA GLY A 338 10.66 -5.94 -2.41
C GLY A 338 10.71 -4.45 -2.76
N SER A 339 10.99 -3.59 -1.77
CA SER A 339 11.06 -2.13 -1.87
C SER A 339 9.83 -1.50 -2.55
N PRO A 340 8.59 -1.94 -2.24
CA PRO A 340 7.42 -1.44 -2.93
C PRO A 340 7.10 0.02 -2.57
N MET A 341 6.60 0.76 -3.55
CA MET A 341 5.99 2.08 -3.37
C MET A 341 4.46 2.04 -3.49
N TYR A 342 3.91 0.92 -3.95
CA TYR A 342 2.46 0.65 -4.04
C TYR A 342 1.69 1.73 -4.84
N GLN A 343 2.26 2.21 -5.95
CA GLN A 343 1.67 3.30 -6.71
C GLN A 343 0.54 2.75 -7.60
N ASN A 344 -0.68 2.73 -7.06
CA ASN A 344 -1.82 2.08 -7.70
C ASN A 344 -2.34 2.89 -8.90
N VAL A 345 -2.66 2.18 -9.98
CA VAL A 345 -3.42 2.70 -11.13
C VAL A 345 -4.71 1.90 -11.22
N THR A 346 -5.85 2.58 -11.11
CA THR A 346 -7.17 1.97 -11.27
C THR A 346 -7.74 2.28 -12.65
N ILE A 347 -8.29 1.26 -13.31
CA ILE A 347 -8.99 1.36 -14.61
C ILE A 347 -10.34 0.64 -14.59
N GLY A 348 -11.21 0.95 -15.57
CA GLY A 348 -12.53 0.35 -15.69
C GLY A 348 -13.51 0.84 -14.63
N GLY A 349 -14.42 -0.03 -14.18
CA GLY A 349 -15.49 0.31 -13.23
C GLY A 349 -16.66 1.04 -13.87
N GLN A 350 -17.39 1.79 -13.06
CA GLN A 350 -18.59 2.52 -13.51
C GLN A 350 -18.41 4.04 -13.42
N THR A 351 -19.14 4.78 -14.25
CA THR A 351 -19.29 6.24 -14.17
C THR A 351 -20.35 6.62 -13.11
N PRO A 352 -20.41 7.89 -12.65
CA PRO A 352 -21.44 8.33 -11.70
C PRO A 352 -22.89 8.15 -12.20
N ASP A 353 -23.12 8.11 -13.52
CA ASP A 353 -24.42 7.79 -14.12
C ASP A 353 -24.66 6.27 -14.27
N LYS A 354 -23.86 5.44 -13.58
CA LYS A 354 -24.02 3.99 -13.44
C LYS A 354 -23.86 3.21 -14.75
N LYS A 355 -23.06 3.73 -15.67
CA LYS A 355 -22.67 3.05 -16.91
C LYS A 355 -21.27 2.50 -16.78
N ASP A 356 -20.93 1.55 -17.65
CA ASP A 356 -19.56 1.10 -17.80
C ASP A 356 -18.63 2.28 -18.15
N ALA A 357 -17.48 2.35 -17.50
CA ALA A 357 -16.47 3.40 -17.69
C ALA A 357 -15.29 2.96 -18.57
N THR A 358 -15.33 1.75 -19.14
CA THR A 358 -14.25 1.27 -20.00
C THR A 358 -14.16 2.16 -21.24
N ASN A 359 -12.95 2.61 -21.54
CA ASN A 359 -12.66 3.43 -22.71
C ASN A 359 -11.36 2.95 -23.38
N LYS A 360 -11.00 3.58 -24.51
CA LYS A 360 -9.80 3.18 -25.27
C LYS A 360 -8.52 3.27 -24.43
N LEU A 361 -8.40 4.27 -23.55
CA LEU A 361 -7.25 4.40 -22.67
C LEU A 361 -7.16 3.27 -21.63
N SER A 362 -8.29 2.70 -21.18
CA SER A 362 -8.30 1.51 -20.31
C SER A 362 -7.52 0.35 -20.95
N TYR A 363 -7.73 0.09 -22.25
CA TYR A 363 -6.99 -0.92 -23.02
C TYR A 363 -5.51 -0.55 -23.23
N LEU A 364 -5.20 0.72 -23.50
CA LEU A 364 -3.81 1.16 -23.67
C LEU A 364 -2.99 1.09 -22.37
N VAL A 365 -3.64 1.28 -21.21
CA VAL A 365 -3.01 1.04 -19.90
C VAL A 365 -2.69 -0.45 -19.74
N LEU A 366 -3.61 -1.36 -20.06
CA LEU A 366 -3.34 -2.81 -20.06
C LEU A 366 -2.17 -3.17 -20.99
N LYS A 367 -2.20 -2.67 -22.23
CA LYS A 367 -1.13 -2.88 -23.22
C LYS A 367 0.23 -2.36 -22.74
N SER A 368 0.30 -1.15 -22.21
CA SER A 368 1.56 -0.55 -21.74
C SER A 368 2.14 -1.24 -20.49
N VAL A 369 1.29 -1.72 -19.57
CA VAL A 369 1.73 -2.53 -18.43
C VAL A 369 2.23 -3.90 -18.91
N ALA A 370 1.52 -4.53 -19.85
CA ALA A 370 1.95 -5.77 -20.48
C ALA A 370 3.30 -5.64 -21.19
N GLN A 371 3.56 -4.52 -21.89
CA GLN A 371 4.83 -4.26 -22.56
C GLN A 371 5.98 -4.00 -21.57
N THR A 372 5.73 -3.23 -20.50
CA THR A 372 6.79 -2.86 -19.55
C THR A 372 7.21 -4.00 -18.64
N ARG A 373 6.28 -4.87 -18.22
CA ARG A 373 6.56 -5.98 -17.29
C ARG A 373 7.39 -5.52 -16.09
N LEU A 374 6.87 -4.53 -15.37
CA LEU A 374 7.44 -3.97 -14.16
C LEU A 374 6.47 -4.16 -12.98
N PRO A 375 6.96 -4.22 -11.73
CA PRO A 375 6.10 -4.31 -10.54
C PRO A 375 5.34 -3.02 -10.21
N GLN A 376 5.62 -1.93 -10.93
CA GLN A 376 4.94 -0.64 -10.81
C GLN A 376 4.54 -0.16 -12.23
N PRO A 377 3.37 0.50 -12.40
CA PRO A 377 2.37 0.79 -11.37
C PRO A 377 1.69 -0.49 -10.85
N ASN A 378 1.05 -0.41 -9.69
CA ASN A 378 0.23 -1.51 -9.18
C ASN A 378 -1.16 -1.46 -9.85
N LEU A 379 -1.37 -2.26 -10.90
CA LEU A 379 -2.57 -2.15 -11.73
C LEU A 379 -3.78 -2.87 -11.12
N THR A 380 -4.91 -2.16 -11.07
CA THR A 380 -6.20 -2.67 -10.59
C THR A 380 -7.32 -2.39 -11.57
N VAL A 381 -8.14 -3.40 -11.84
CA VAL A 381 -9.39 -3.31 -12.59
C VAL A 381 -10.56 -3.26 -11.61
N ARG A 382 -11.43 -2.25 -11.76
CA ARG A 382 -12.73 -2.22 -11.07
C ARG A 382 -13.74 -3.07 -11.83
N TYR A 383 -14.06 -4.23 -11.27
CA TYR A 383 -15.07 -5.14 -11.79
C TYR A 383 -16.48 -4.65 -11.47
N HIS A 384 -17.39 -4.75 -12.44
CA HIS A 384 -18.83 -4.67 -12.22
C HIS A 384 -19.56 -5.65 -13.15
N ARG A 385 -20.79 -6.02 -12.80
CA ARG A 385 -21.55 -7.07 -13.50
C ARG A 385 -21.80 -6.82 -14.98
N ASN A 386 -21.77 -5.55 -15.41
CA ASN A 386 -22.06 -5.13 -16.79
C ASN A 386 -20.79 -4.77 -17.57
N MET A 387 -19.60 -5.10 -17.06
CA MET A 387 -18.34 -4.85 -17.75
C MET A 387 -18.31 -5.55 -19.12
N PRO A 388 -17.81 -4.90 -20.19
CA PRO A 388 -17.63 -5.51 -21.49
C PRO A 388 -16.82 -6.81 -21.39
N LYS A 389 -17.28 -7.87 -22.04
CA LYS A 389 -16.59 -9.16 -22.01
C LYS A 389 -15.18 -9.01 -22.55
N GLU A 390 -15.03 -8.28 -23.64
CA GLU A 390 -13.77 -8.04 -24.33
C GLU A 390 -12.73 -7.36 -23.42
N PHE A 391 -13.16 -6.51 -22.48
CA PHE A 391 -12.25 -5.87 -21.53
C PHE A 391 -11.79 -6.84 -20.43
N LEU A 392 -12.69 -7.68 -19.92
CA LEU A 392 -12.32 -8.73 -18.98
C LEU A 392 -11.36 -9.74 -19.63
N ASP A 393 -11.61 -10.11 -20.88
CA ASP A 393 -10.76 -11.01 -21.66
C ASP A 393 -9.34 -10.43 -21.81
N GLU A 394 -9.23 -9.14 -22.10
CA GLU A 394 -7.94 -8.43 -22.21
C GLU A 394 -7.21 -8.37 -20.86
N ALA A 395 -7.93 -8.10 -19.76
CA ALA A 395 -7.37 -8.12 -18.42
C ALA A 395 -6.79 -9.49 -18.04
N ILE A 396 -7.43 -10.58 -18.47
CA ILE A 396 -6.93 -11.94 -18.26
C ILE A 396 -5.72 -12.24 -19.15
N GLU A 397 -5.66 -11.72 -20.38
CA GLU A 397 -4.45 -11.84 -21.20
C GLU A 397 -3.23 -11.15 -20.55
N VAL A 398 -3.43 -10.01 -19.88
CA VAL A 398 -2.36 -9.38 -19.07
C VAL A 398 -1.99 -10.25 -17.87
N MET A 399 -2.98 -10.82 -17.16
CA MET A 399 -2.75 -11.72 -16.02
C MET A 399 -1.89 -12.94 -16.40
N LYS A 400 -2.12 -13.52 -17.58
CA LYS A 400 -1.37 -14.67 -18.12
C LYS A 400 0.13 -14.40 -18.31
N LEU A 401 0.56 -13.13 -18.34
CA LEU A 401 1.98 -12.76 -18.40
C LEU A 401 2.76 -13.07 -17.12
N GLY A 402 2.07 -13.40 -16.02
CA GLY A 402 2.69 -13.77 -14.76
C GLY A 402 3.30 -12.61 -13.97
N THR A 403 2.87 -11.37 -14.25
CA THR A 403 3.31 -10.17 -13.50
C THR A 403 2.51 -9.93 -12.22
N GLY A 404 1.47 -10.74 -11.96
CA GLY A 404 0.56 -10.57 -10.83
C GLY A 404 -0.49 -9.47 -11.03
N MET A 405 -0.62 -8.94 -12.23
CA MET A 405 -1.52 -7.83 -12.56
C MET A 405 -2.43 -8.20 -13.74
N PRO A 406 -3.63 -7.61 -13.86
CA PRO A 406 -4.24 -6.72 -12.88
C PRO A 406 -4.80 -7.49 -11.67
N ALA A 407 -4.93 -6.79 -10.55
CA ALA A 407 -5.85 -7.20 -9.47
C ALA A 407 -7.29 -6.76 -9.79
N PHE A 408 -8.27 -7.36 -9.13
CA PHE A 408 -9.68 -6.99 -9.30
C PHE A 408 -10.31 -6.53 -7.99
N ASN A 409 -10.99 -5.39 -8.01
CA ASN A 409 -11.88 -4.93 -6.94
C ASN A 409 -13.34 -4.96 -7.41
N SER A 410 -14.28 -5.30 -6.54
CA SER A 410 -15.70 -5.44 -6.87
C SER A 410 -16.52 -4.18 -6.58
N ASP A 411 -17.02 -3.51 -7.63
CA ASP A 411 -18.00 -2.42 -7.51
C ASP A 411 -19.26 -2.89 -6.77
N GLU A 412 -19.61 -4.18 -6.88
CA GLU A 412 -20.83 -4.79 -6.32
C GLU A 412 -20.85 -4.77 -4.78
N VAL A 413 -19.68 -4.70 -4.14
CA VAL A 413 -19.54 -4.68 -2.68
C VAL A 413 -19.05 -3.32 -2.18
N ILE A 414 -18.10 -2.73 -2.89
CA ILE A 414 -17.43 -1.51 -2.45
C ILE A 414 -18.37 -0.30 -2.53
N ILE A 415 -19.14 -0.16 -3.61
CA ILE A 415 -20.05 0.99 -3.76
C ILE A 415 -21.15 0.96 -2.68
N PRO A 416 -21.86 -0.16 -2.45
CA PRO A 416 -22.83 -0.24 -1.34
C PRO A 416 -22.20 0.01 0.04
N SER A 417 -21.02 -0.57 0.32
CA SER A 417 -20.32 -0.36 1.60
C SER A 417 -19.99 1.13 1.82
N PHE A 418 -19.51 1.83 0.78
CA PHE A 418 -19.21 3.26 0.85
C PHE A 418 -20.45 4.09 1.16
N ILE A 419 -21.55 3.83 0.47
CA ILE A 419 -22.82 4.54 0.68
C ILE A 419 -23.33 4.30 2.10
N GLU A 420 -23.25 3.06 2.60
CA GLU A 420 -23.63 2.72 3.97
C GLU A 420 -22.83 3.52 5.01
N LYS A 421 -21.53 3.73 4.78
CA LYS A 421 -20.68 4.54 5.67
C LYS A 421 -20.83 6.06 5.46
N GLY A 422 -21.73 6.50 4.59
CA GLY A 422 -22.08 7.90 4.38
C GLY A 422 -21.32 8.62 3.26
N VAL A 423 -20.59 7.89 2.42
CA VAL A 423 -20.02 8.44 1.19
C VAL A 423 -21.16 8.75 0.22
N LYS A 424 -21.14 9.94 -0.41
CA LYS A 424 -22.17 10.28 -1.41
C LYS A 424 -22.16 9.28 -2.55
N GLU A 425 -23.33 8.94 -3.08
CA GLU A 425 -23.46 7.97 -4.17
C GLU A 425 -22.56 8.32 -5.37
N GLU A 426 -22.60 9.57 -5.84
CA GLU A 426 -21.75 10.05 -6.95
C GLU A 426 -20.24 9.82 -6.71
N ASP A 427 -19.80 9.96 -5.46
CA ASP A 427 -18.41 9.78 -5.04
C ASP A 427 -18.07 8.30 -4.87
N ALA A 428 -19.01 7.52 -4.34
CA ALA A 428 -18.88 6.07 -4.22
C ALA A 428 -18.68 5.44 -5.60
N TYR A 429 -19.46 5.82 -6.63
CA TYR A 429 -19.25 5.37 -8.01
C TYR A 429 -17.88 5.77 -8.58
N ASN A 430 -17.23 6.79 -8.01
CA ASN A 430 -15.94 7.30 -8.45
C ASN A 430 -14.74 6.83 -7.59
N TYR A 431 -14.91 5.82 -6.74
CA TYR A 431 -13.81 5.28 -5.94
C TYR A 431 -12.65 4.74 -6.81
N SER A 432 -11.47 4.63 -6.21
CA SER A 432 -10.34 3.89 -6.77
C SER A 432 -9.74 2.96 -5.74
N ALA A 433 -8.98 1.97 -6.19
CA ALA A 433 -8.02 1.31 -5.32
C ALA A 433 -6.89 2.29 -4.97
N ILE A 434 -6.36 2.15 -3.77
CA ILE A 434 -5.23 2.89 -3.23
C ILE A 434 -4.22 1.86 -2.76
N GLY A 435 -2.92 2.07 -3.02
CA GLY A 435 -1.88 1.19 -2.50
C GLY A 435 -2.03 -0.25 -2.99
N CYS A 436 -2.55 -1.10 -2.10
CA CYS A 436 -2.80 -2.51 -2.33
C CYS A 436 -4.25 -2.78 -2.78
N VAL A 437 -5.16 -3.03 -1.83
CA VAL A 437 -6.56 -3.45 -2.09
C VAL A 437 -7.59 -2.51 -1.49
N GLU A 438 -7.15 -1.64 -0.59
CA GLU A 438 -7.95 -0.63 0.05
C GLU A 438 -8.51 0.36 -0.98
N THR A 439 -9.66 0.93 -0.67
CA THR A 439 -10.37 1.81 -1.59
C THR A 439 -10.66 3.15 -0.94
N ALA A 440 -10.68 4.19 -1.75
CA ALA A 440 -11.06 5.54 -1.34
C ALA A 440 -11.54 6.34 -2.54
N VAL A 441 -12.11 7.51 -2.27
CA VAL A 441 -12.50 8.47 -3.32
C VAL A 441 -11.32 9.41 -3.62
N PRO A 442 -10.73 9.35 -4.83
CA PRO A 442 -9.61 10.22 -5.21
C PRO A 442 -9.91 11.70 -4.98
N GLY A 443 -8.94 12.41 -4.41
CA GLY A 443 -9.02 13.84 -4.15
C GLY A 443 -9.98 14.25 -3.04
N LYS A 444 -10.66 13.32 -2.36
CA LYS A 444 -11.66 13.64 -1.33
C LYS A 444 -11.47 12.90 -0.01
N TRP A 445 -10.60 11.91 0.03
CA TRP A 445 -10.37 11.08 1.22
C TRP A 445 -9.17 11.56 2.03
N GLY A 446 -9.24 11.34 3.34
CA GLY A 446 -8.11 11.48 4.24
C GLY A 446 -7.02 10.44 3.98
N TYR A 447 -6.03 10.40 4.85
CA TYR A 447 -4.97 9.41 4.75
C TYR A 447 -5.43 8.03 5.23
N ARG A 448 -4.69 6.99 4.82
CA ARG A 448 -4.76 5.63 5.39
C ARG A 448 -6.17 5.04 5.39
N CYS A 449 -6.81 5.03 4.22
CA CYS A 449 -8.01 4.21 4.01
C CYS A 449 -7.79 2.73 4.39
N THR A 450 -6.53 2.27 4.42
CA THR A 450 -6.07 1.20 5.34
C THR A 450 -4.65 1.49 5.82
N GLY A 451 -4.22 0.83 6.90
CA GLY A 451 -2.83 0.41 7.06
C GLY A 451 -2.05 0.85 8.29
N MET A 452 -0.86 0.23 8.40
CA MET A 452 0.25 0.46 9.33
C MET A 452 0.08 0.12 10.82
N SER A 453 -1.08 -0.40 11.24
CA SER A 453 -1.21 -1.08 12.55
C SER A 453 -1.64 -2.52 12.31
N TYR A 454 -1.13 -3.44 13.13
CA TYR A 454 -1.44 -4.86 13.00
C TYR A 454 -2.13 -5.40 14.25
N MET A 455 -3.06 -6.32 14.02
CA MET A 455 -3.69 -7.17 15.03
C MET A 455 -3.45 -8.62 14.64
N ASN A 456 -2.47 -9.25 15.28
CA ASN A 456 -2.08 -10.63 15.01
C ASN A 456 -3.02 -11.60 15.73
N PHE A 457 -4.04 -12.11 15.04
CA PHE A 457 -5.09 -12.96 15.62
C PHE A 457 -4.55 -14.25 16.27
N PRO A 458 -3.66 -15.04 15.64
CA PRO A 458 -3.12 -16.24 16.28
C PRO A 458 -2.32 -15.91 17.55
N ARG A 459 -1.55 -14.81 17.58
CA ARG A 459 -0.87 -14.39 18.81
C ARG A 459 -1.86 -13.96 19.89
N ILE A 460 -2.97 -13.33 19.52
CA ILE A 460 -4.07 -12.98 20.45
C ILE A 460 -4.71 -14.24 21.05
N LEU A 461 -4.94 -15.29 20.24
CA LEU A 461 -5.40 -16.59 20.74
C LEU A 461 -4.43 -17.14 21.79
N LEU A 462 -3.13 -17.13 21.50
CA LEU A 462 -2.13 -17.60 22.44
C LEU A 462 -2.11 -16.77 23.73
N ILE A 463 -2.26 -15.45 23.65
CA ILE A 463 -2.40 -14.58 24.83
C ILE A 463 -3.62 -14.99 25.67
N ALA A 464 -4.77 -15.21 25.02
CA ALA A 464 -6.00 -15.64 25.72
C ALA A 464 -5.84 -17.01 26.38
N MET A 465 -5.16 -17.96 25.72
CA MET A 465 -4.88 -19.29 26.27
C MET A 465 -3.95 -19.26 27.49
N ASN A 466 -3.03 -18.30 27.54
CA ASN A 466 -2.01 -18.15 28.59
C ASN A 466 -2.40 -17.09 29.63
N ASP A 467 -3.70 -17.01 29.96
CA ASP A 467 -4.23 -16.11 30.99
C ASP A 467 -3.82 -14.63 30.78
N GLY A 468 -3.77 -14.16 29.53
CA GLY A 468 -3.40 -12.79 29.19
C GLY A 468 -1.90 -12.51 29.09
N ILE A 469 -1.05 -13.54 29.16
CA ILE A 469 0.40 -13.45 28.96
C ILE A 469 0.76 -13.81 27.52
N ASP A 470 1.52 -12.95 26.86
CA ASP A 470 2.07 -13.23 25.53
C ASP A 470 3.25 -14.21 25.62
N PRO A 471 3.17 -15.42 25.05
CA PRO A 471 4.24 -16.42 25.18
C PRO A 471 5.52 -16.06 24.41
N THR A 472 5.45 -15.11 23.47
CA THR A 472 6.65 -14.64 22.75
C THR A 472 7.50 -13.71 23.60
N SER A 473 6.88 -12.79 24.36
CA SER A 473 7.59 -11.82 25.20
C SER A 473 7.60 -12.18 26.69
N ASN A 474 6.79 -13.14 27.11
CA ASN A 474 6.50 -13.48 28.52
C ASN A 474 5.94 -12.30 29.34
N LYS A 475 5.31 -11.32 28.69
CA LYS A 475 4.71 -10.17 29.35
C LYS A 475 3.19 -10.26 29.36
N ARG A 476 2.59 -9.75 30.44
CA ARG A 476 1.14 -9.65 30.57
C ARG A 476 0.62 -8.47 29.75
N PHE A 477 -0.30 -8.76 28.83
CA PHE A 477 -0.90 -7.78 27.93
C PHE A 477 -2.33 -7.42 28.35
N VAL A 478 -3.05 -8.41 28.88
CA VAL A 478 -4.42 -8.24 29.36
C VAL A 478 -4.59 -8.91 30.72
N GLU A 479 -5.64 -8.51 31.43
CA GLU A 479 -6.05 -9.23 32.63
C GLU A 479 -6.52 -10.64 32.26
N GLY A 480 -6.19 -11.60 33.11
CA GLY A 480 -6.43 -13.02 32.87
C GLY A 480 -7.90 -13.40 32.93
N CYS A 481 -8.29 -14.38 32.10
CA CYS A 481 -9.63 -14.99 32.11
C CYS A 481 -9.58 -16.46 32.53
N GLY A 482 -8.48 -16.90 33.14
CA GLY A 482 -8.17 -18.31 33.38
C GLY A 482 -7.18 -18.87 32.36
N HIS A 483 -6.45 -19.90 32.76
CA HIS A 483 -5.48 -20.58 31.91
C HIS A 483 -6.15 -21.70 31.10
N PHE A 484 -5.77 -21.89 29.83
CA PHE A 484 -6.39 -22.89 28.95
C PHE A 484 -6.35 -24.32 29.51
N ARG A 485 -5.23 -24.68 30.16
CA ARG A 485 -5.06 -25.94 30.92
C ARG A 485 -6.21 -26.22 31.91
N ASP A 486 -6.83 -25.18 32.46
CA ASP A 486 -7.89 -25.31 33.46
C ASP A 486 -9.30 -25.23 32.86
N MET A 487 -9.44 -24.71 31.64
CA MET A 487 -10.74 -24.49 30.99
C MET A 487 -11.50 -25.81 30.77
N LYS A 488 -12.81 -25.78 30.99
CA LYS A 488 -13.68 -26.96 30.90
C LYS A 488 -14.57 -27.00 29.66
N SER A 489 -14.62 -25.90 28.91
CA SER A 489 -15.44 -25.77 27.72
C SER A 489 -14.78 -24.88 26.66
N PHE A 490 -15.18 -25.07 25.39
CA PHE A 490 -14.76 -24.18 24.29
C PHE A 490 -15.31 -22.75 24.48
N ASP A 491 -16.48 -22.61 25.10
CA ASP A 491 -17.10 -21.30 25.36
C ASP A 491 -16.27 -20.45 26.34
N GLU A 492 -15.61 -21.07 27.33
CA GLU A 492 -14.65 -20.38 28.21
C GLU A 492 -13.48 -19.78 27.42
N LEU A 493 -12.94 -20.53 26.45
CA LEU A 493 -11.89 -20.03 25.57
C LEU A 493 -12.40 -18.89 24.69
N MET A 494 -13.57 -19.04 24.07
CA MET A 494 -14.16 -17.98 23.23
C MET A 494 -14.43 -16.71 24.04
N ASN A 495 -14.85 -16.83 25.31
CA ASN A 495 -14.98 -15.69 26.21
C ASN A 495 -13.62 -15.03 26.50
N ALA A 496 -12.57 -15.81 26.78
CA ALA A 496 -11.22 -15.28 27.00
C ALA A 496 -10.69 -14.53 25.76
N ILE A 497 -10.91 -15.09 24.55
CA ILE A 497 -10.57 -14.45 23.28
C ILE A 497 -11.35 -13.14 23.10
N ASN A 498 -12.65 -13.15 23.39
CA ASN A 498 -13.49 -11.96 23.27
C ASN A 498 -12.97 -10.82 24.16
N VAL A 499 -12.72 -11.10 25.44
CA VAL A 499 -12.14 -10.11 26.38
C VAL A 499 -10.78 -9.61 25.89
N THR A 500 -9.92 -10.52 25.42
CA THR A 500 -8.57 -10.19 24.95
C THR A 500 -8.60 -9.31 23.71
N ILE A 501 -9.37 -9.67 22.67
CA ILE A 501 -9.54 -8.87 21.45
C ILE A 501 -10.07 -7.49 21.79
N ARG A 502 -11.07 -7.39 22.67
CA ARG A 502 -11.65 -6.09 23.02
C ARG A 502 -10.64 -5.19 23.69
N LYS A 503 -9.89 -5.72 24.66
CA LYS A 503 -8.86 -4.96 25.38
C LYS A 503 -7.74 -4.53 24.44
N LEU A 504 -7.22 -5.42 23.60
CA LEU A 504 -6.12 -5.11 22.68
C LEU A 504 -6.55 -4.14 21.58
N THR A 505 -7.78 -4.23 21.09
CA THR A 505 -8.35 -3.25 20.14
C THR A 505 -8.36 -1.86 20.75
N ARG A 506 -8.81 -1.73 22.00
CA ARG A 506 -8.76 -0.45 22.72
C ARG A 506 -7.33 0.08 22.86
N MET A 507 -6.36 -0.78 23.20
CA MET A 507 -4.96 -0.36 23.32
C MET A 507 -4.37 0.09 21.98
N SER A 508 -4.68 -0.63 20.90
CA SER A 508 -4.30 -0.24 19.54
C SER A 508 -4.82 1.16 19.20
N VAL A 509 -6.11 1.42 19.43
CA VAL A 509 -6.72 2.75 19.22
C VAL A 509 -6.01 3.86 19.99
N ILE A 510 -5.60 3.63 21.24
CA ILE A 510 -4.87 4.62 22.04
C ILE A 510 -3.53 4.95 21.38
N VAL A 511 -2.78 3.92 20.98
CA VAL A 511 -1.50 4.07 20.27
C VAL A 511 -1.69 4.84 18.97
N GLU A 512 -2.69 4.48 18.16
CA GLU A 512 -2.98 5.16 16.90
C GLU A 512 -3.33 6.63 17.11
N ASN A 513 -4.19 6.95 18.09
CA ASN A 513 -4.56 8.33 18.37
C ASN A 513 -3.34 9.18 18.77
N ALA A 514 -2.44 8.63 19.60
CA ALA A 514 -1.22 9.34 19.98
C ALA A 514 -0.33 9.60 18.75
N ILE A 515 -0.13 8.60 17.89
CA ILE A 515 0.73 8.75 16.70
C ILE A 515 0.09 9.69 15.67
N ASP A 516 -1.22 9.59 15.42
CA ASP A 516 -1.94 10.50 14.52
C ASP A 516 -1.85 11.96 14.99
N LEU A 517 -1.93 12.21 16.30
CA LEU A 517 -1.73 13.54 16.86
C LEU A 517 -0.28 14.03 16.72
N ALA A 518 0.72 13.16 16.83
CA ALA A 518 2.11 13.53 16.59
C ALA A 518 2.33 13.89 15.10
N LEU A 519 1.78 13.08 14.19
CA LEU A 519 1.81 13.34 12.75
C LEU A 519 1.16 14.68 12.39
N GLU A 520 -0.03 14.96 12.96
CA GLU A 520 -0.75 16.23 12.81
C GLU A 520 0.10 17.42 13.26
N ARG A 521 0.76 17.31 14.41
CA ARG A 521 1.52 18.41 15.04
C ARG A 521 2.87 18.68 14.39
N ASP A 522 3.59 17.65 13.93
CA ASP A 522 5.00 17.78 13.56
C ASP A 522 5.28 17.73 12.06
N VAL A 523 4.48 16.99 11.30
CA VAL A 523 4.77 16.70 9.89
C VAL A 523 3.52 16.81 8.99
N PRO A 524 2.81 17.94 8.96
CA PRO A 524 1.76 18.16 7.97
C PRO A 524 2.32 18.16 6.54
N ASP A 525 1.57 17.58 5.61
CA ASP A 525 1.89 17.58 4.18
C ASP A 525 1.07 18.67 3.49
N ILE A 526 1.74 19.68 2.95
CA ILE A 526 1.14 20.93 2.50
C ILE A 526 0.65 20.79 1.06
N LEU A 527 1.50 20.29 0.16
CA LEU A 527 1.10 20.08 -1.23
C LEU A 527 0.01 19.02 -1.31
N CYS A 528 0.19 17.89 -0.62
CA CYS A 528 -0.83 16.85 -0.55
C CYS A 528 -2.18 17.40 -0.07
N SER A 529 -2.20 18.16 1.04
CA SER A 529 -3.43 18.77 1.55
C SER A 529 -4.04 19.75 0.57
N ALA A 530 -3.24 20.59 -0.10
CA ALA A 530 -3.76 21.55 -1.09
C ALA A 530 -4.52 20.86 -2.24
N LEU A 531 -4.15 19.62 -2.55
CA LEU A 531 -4.70 18.82 -3.65
C LEU A 531 -5.78 17.82 -3.20
N VAL A 532 -6.23 17.89 -1.94
CA VAL A 532 -7.35 17.10 -1.42
C VAL A 532 -8.47 18.03 -0.97
N GLN A 533 -9.65 17.81 -1.52
CA GLN A 533 -10.86 18.53 -1.14
C GLN A 533 -11.28 18.10 0.28
N ASP A 534 -11.71 18.99 1.17
CA ASP A 534 -11.84 20.44 1.01
C ASP A 534 -10.85 21.20 1.91
N CYS A 535 -9.59 20.74 1.95
CA CYS A 535 -8.56 21.31 2.80
C CYS A 535 -8.40 22.83 2.60
N ILE A 536 -8.40 23.29 1.34
CA ILE A 536 -8.38 24.72 1.01
C ILE A 536 -9.64 25.42 1.50
N GLY A 537 -10.85 24.87 1.26
CA GLY A 537 -12.09 25.50 1.72
C GLY A 537 -12.18 25.60 3.25
N ARG A 538 -11.61 24.62 3.96
CA ARG A 538 -11.58 24.57 5.43
C ARG A 538 -10.40 25.32 6.06
N GLY A 539 -9.35 25.60 5.28
CA GLY A 539 -8.09 26.18 5.75
C GLY A 539 -7.34 25.26 6.71
N LYS A 540 -7.40 23.95 6.47
CA LYS A 540 -6.82 22.90 7.32
C LYS A 540 -6.09 21.87 6.48
N THR A 541 -5.04 21.27 7.03
CA THR A 541 -4.40 20.09 6.44
C THR A 541 -5.31 18.86 6.53
N ILE A 542 -4.98 17.79 5.79
CA ILE A 542 -5.70 16.52 5.86
C ILE A 542 -5.74 15.99 7.30
N LYS A 543 -4.58 15.99 7.99
CA LYS A 543 -4.42 15.51 9.37
C LYS A 543 -5.26 16.26 10.39
N GLU A 544 -5.61 17.51 10.12
CA GLU A 544 -6.47 18.34 10.97
C GLU A 544 -7.98 18.19 10.67
N GLY A 545 -8.34 17.33 9.69
CA GLY A 545 -9.71 17.12 9.23
C GLY A 545 -10.09 17.97 8.02
N GLY A 546 -9.14 18.29 7.14
CA GLY A 546 -9.39 19.05 5.90
C GLY A 546 -10.16 18.28 4.82
N ALA A 547 -10.03 16.96 4.75
CA ALA A 547 -10.60 16.12 3.68
C ALA A 547 -12.15 15.99 3.76
N ILE A 548 -12.84 15.78 2.65
CA ILE A 548 -14.30 15.56 2.64
C ILE A 548 -14.67 14.32 3.46
N TYR A 549 -13.95 13.21 3.26
CA TYR A 549 -14.16 11.93 3.93
C TYR A 549 -12.91 11.57 4.74
N ASP A 550 -13.08 10.98 5.93
CA ASP A 550 -11.96 10.40 6.68
C ASP A 550 -12.39 9.09 7.33
N PHE A 551 -11.80 8.01 6.88
CA PHE A 551 -12.00 6.68 7.45
C PHE A 551 -10.67 5.95 7.42
N ILE A 552 -10.38 5.21 8.49
CA ILE A 552 -9.13 4.46 8.64
C ILE A 552 -9.40 3.02 9.08
N SER A 553 -8.45 2.13 8.79
CA SER A 553 -8.48 0.76 9.31
C SER A 553 -7.10 0.28 9.76
N GLY A 554 -7.09 -0.52 10.83
CA GLY A 554 -5.98 -1.39 11.15
C GLY A 554 -6.03 -2.69 10.34
N LEU A 555 -4.97 -3.49 10.40
CA LEU A 555 -4.80 -4.71 9.62
C LEU A 555 -4.87 -5.95 10.50
N GLN A 556 -5.83 -6.83 10.26
CA GLN A 556 -5.97 -8.10 10.97
C GLN A 556 -5.17 -9.17 10.21
N VAL A 557 -4.26 -9.87 10.91
CA VAL A 557 -3.29 -10.81 10.32
C VAL A 557 -3.53 -12.22 10.86
N GLY A 558 -3.37 -13.24 10.01
CA GLY A 558 -3.50 -14.65 10.39
C GLY A 558 -4.94 -15.13 10.48
N ILE A 559 -5.80 -14.71 9.54
CA ILE A 559 -7.23 -15.04 9.51
C ILE A 559 -7.44 -16.57 9.43
N ALA A 560 -6.78 -17.25 8.47
CA ALA A 560 -6.87 -18.70 8.35
C ALA A 560 -6.29 -19.43 9.58
N ASN A 561 -5.15 -18.96 10.10
CA ASN A 561 -4.53 -19.54 11.29
C ASN A 561 -5.47 -19.50 12.51
N MET A 562 -6.21 -18.39 12.68
CA MET A 562 -7.21 -18.27 13.73
C MET A 562 -8.35 -19.27 13.52
N ALA A 563 -8.90 -19.35 12.31
CA ALA A 563 -9.99 -20.28 11.97
C ALA A 563 -9.59 -21.73 12.27
N ASP A 564 -8.45 -22.16 11.72
CA ASP A 564 -7.96 -23.52 11.81
C ASP A 564 -7.57 -23.90 13.25
N SER A 565 -6.97 -22.96 14.00
CA SER A 565 -6.62 -23.17 15.41
C SER A 565 -7.86 -23.38 16.27
N LEU A 566 -8.90 -22.57 16.07
CA LEU A 566 -10.17 -22.73 16.80
C LEU A 566 -10.87 -24.03 16.44
N ALA A 567 -10.92 -24.38 15.15
CA ALA A 567 -11.51 -25.64 14.71
C ALA A 567 -10.81 -26.84 15.35
N ALA A 568 -9.47 -26.80 15.43
CA ALA A 568 -8.67 -27.88 16.00
C ALA A 568 -8.91 -28.03 17.51
N ILE A 569 -8.91 -26.92 18.25
CA ILE A 569 -9.22 -26.92 19.68
C ILE A 569 -10.64 -27.45 19.92
N LYS A 570 -11.64 -26.87 19.24
CA LYS A 570 -13.05 -27.25 19.42
C LYS A 570 -13.26 -28.73 19.18
N LYS A 571 -12.75 -29.25 18.06
CA LYS A 571 -12.95 -30.64 17.62
C LYS A 571 -12.16 -31.63 18.47
N LEU A 572 -10.84 -31.44 18.59
CA LEU A 572 -9.97 -32.48 19.15
C LEU A 572 -9.87 -32.41 20.68
N VAL A 573 -10.03 -31.23 21.28
CA VAL A 573 -9.91 -31.05 22.74
C VAL A 573 -11.27 -31.18 23.44
N PHE A 574 -12.29 -30.47 22.95
CA PHE A 574 -13.57 -30.38 23.67
C PHE A 574 -14.64 -31.35 23.19
N GLU A 575 -14.79 -31.55 21.87
CA GLU A 575 -15.81 -32.44 21.30
C GLU A 575 -15.39 -33.91 21.32
N GLU A 576 -14.28 -34.26 20.65
CA GLU A 576 -13.79 -35.64 20.51
C GLU A 576 -12.88 -36.07 21.68
N LYS A 577 -12.33 -35.12 22.44
CA LYS A 577 -11.44 -35.34 23.60
C LYS A 577 -10.25 -36.28 23.30
N LYS A 578 -9.72 -36.20 22.09
CA LYS A 578 -8.54 -36.95 21.65
C LYS A 578 -7.24 -36.37 22.21
N ILE A 579 -7.22 -35.07 22.51
CA ILE A 579 -6.08 -34.35 23.07
C ILE A 579 -6.58 -33.61 24.32
N THR A 580 -5.88 -33.72 25.45
CA THR A 580 -6.22 -32.93 26.64
C THR A 580 -5.71 -31.47 26.51
N PRO A 581 -6.28 -30.50 27.23
CA PRO A 581 -5.75 -29.12 27.24
C PRO A 581 -4.26 -29.05 27.61
N GLU A 582 -3.82 -29.89 28.55
CA GLU A 582 -2.41 -29.99 28.96
C GLU A 582 -1.53 -30.50 27.82
N GLN A 583 -1.93 -31.59 27.14
CA GLN A 583 -1.18 -32.12 26.00
C GLN A 583 -1.05 -31.11 24.87
N LEU A 584 -2.11 -30.35 24.55
CA LEU A 584 -2.03 -29.31 23.54
C LEU A 584 -1.05 -28.21 23.95
N CYS A 585 -1.15 -27.67 25.17
CA CYS A 585 -0.21 -26.65 25.64
C CYS A 585 1.24 -27.14 25.60
N ASN A 586 1.50 -28.37 26.07
CA ASN A 586 2.84 -28.95 26.07
C ASN A 586 3.37 -29.13 24.63
N ALA A 587 2.50 -29.50 23.68
CA ALA A 587 2.89 -29.62 22.27
C ALA A 587 3.26 -28.28 21.62
N LEU A 588 2.55 -27.20 21.98
CA LEU A 588 2.85 -25.84 21.51
C LEU A 588 4.16 -25.30 22.12
N GLU A 589 4.37 -25.51 23.42
CA GLU A 589 5.59 -25.09 24.14
C GLU A 589 6.84 -25.84 23.64
N ASP A 590 6.68 -27.11 23.25
CA ASP A 590 7.73 -27.96 22.66
C ASP A 590 7.98 -27.71 21.16
N ASP A 591 7.22 -26.80 20.54
CA ASP A 591 7.23 -26.54 19.09
C ASP A 591 7.11 -27.83 18.24
N PHE A 592 6.32 -28.79 18.73
CA PHE A 592 6.12 -30.09 18.11
C PHE A 592 7.41 -30.88 17.81
N THR A 593 8.43 -30.79 18.67
CA THR A 593 9.72 -31.44 18.40
C THR A 593 9.78 -32.91 18.83
N SER A 594 9.15 -33.27 19.95
CA SER A 594 9.10 -34.66 20.43
C SER A 594 8.19 -35.56 19.58
N GLU A 595 8.46 -36.87 19.56
CA GLU A 595 7.67 -37.84 18.76
C GLU A 595 6.18 -37.84 19.14
N GLU A 596 5.86 -37.65 20.42
CA GLU A 596 4.47 -37.54 20.89
C GLU A 596 3.81 -36.26 20.38
N ASN A 597 4.50 -35.12 20.48
CA ASN A 597 3.96 -33.83 20.04
C ASN A 597 3.88 -33.73 18.50
N GLN A 598 4.73 -34.44 17.78
CA GLN A 598 4.59 -34.59 16.32
C GLN A 598 3.31 -35.35 15.96
N LYS A 599 2.90 -36.37 16.72
CA LYS A 599 1.61 -37.06 16.50
C LYS A 599 0.45 -36.11 16.74
N ILE A 600 0.50 -35.30 17.80
CA ILE A 600 -0.47 -34.22 18.04
C ILE A 600 -0.51 -33.26 16.86
N GLN A 601 0.65 -32.79 16.39
CA GLN A 601 0.74 -31.90 15.23
C GLN A 601 0.05 -32.49 14.00
N GLN A 602 0.29 -33.77 13.69
CA GLN A 602 -0.33 -34.45 12.57
C GLN A 602 -1.86 -34.53 12.71
N MET A 603 -2.38 -34.72 13.93
CA MET A 603 -3.82 -34.68 14.19
C MET A 603 -4.40 -33.28 13.99
N LEU A 604 -3.73 -32.23 14.53
CA LEU A 604 -4.16 -30.84 14.34
C LEU A 604 -4.26 -30.48 12.85
N ILE A 605 -3.30 -30.95 12.04
CA ILE A 605 -3.24 -30.69 10.59
C ILE A 605 -4.30 -31.50 9.82
N ASN A 606 -4.40 -32.82 10.07
CA ASN A 606 -5.11 -33.74 9.18
C ASN A 606 -6.50 -34.18 9.65
N ASP A 607 -6.77 -34.18 10.96
CA ASP A 607 -8.02 -34.75 11.53
C ASP A 607 -9.14 -33.69 11.67
N VAL A 608 -8.88 -32.46 11.24
CA VAL A 608 -9.75 -31.29 11.46
C VAL A 608 -9.97 -30.58 10.13
N PRO A 609 -11.21 -30.18 9.78
CA PRO A 609 -11.45 -29.35 8.60
C PRO A 609 -10.66 -28.05 8.67
N LYS A 610 -10.35 -27.49 7.50
CA LYS A 610 -9.54 -26.28 7.36
C LYS A 610 -10.28 -25.20 6.57
N TYR A 611 -10.09 -23.95 6.95
CA TYR A 611 -10.65 -22.78 6.26
C TYR A 611 -10.23 -22.76 4.79
N GLY A 612 -11.15 -22.37 3.90
CA GLY A 612 -10.92 -22.38 2.45
C GLY A 612 -11.48 -23.60 1.71
N ASN A 613 -12.25 -24.45 2.40
CA ASN A 613 -12.80 -25.70 1.85
C ASN A 613 -14.34 -25.74 1.78
N ASP A 614 -15.01 -24.59 1.95
CA ASP A 614 -16.46 -24.44 2.06
C ASP A 614 -17.07 -25.28 3.20
N ASP A 615 -16.43 -25.26 4.38
CA ASP A 615 -16.89 -25.97 5.57
C ASP A 615 -17.31 -24.97 6.65
N ASP A 616 -18.62 -24.88 6.88
CA ASP A 616 -19.24 -23.97 7.86
C ASP A 616 -18.74 -24.19 9.29
N TYR A 617 -18.24 -25.39 9.63
CA TYR A 617 -17.70 -25.68 10.97
C TYR A 617 -16.48 -24.82 11.30
N VAL A 618 -15.59 -24.60 10.33
CA VAL A 618 -14.35 -23.83 10.49
C VAL A 618 -14.54 -22.38 10.04
N ASP A 619 -15.25 -22.15 8.94
CA ASP A 619 -15.42 -20.82 8.36
C ASP A 619 -16.15 -19.87 9.32
N ASN A 620 -17.19 -20.34 10.02
CA ASN A 620 -17.96 -19.50 10.94
C ASN A 620 -17.20 -19.14 12.22
N LEU A 621 -16.20 -19.95 12.64
CA LEU A 621 -15.43 -19.65 13.86
C LEU A 621 -14.63 -18.36 13.72
N VAL A 622 -14.02 -18.13 12.56
CA VAL A 622 -13.29 -16.88 12.33
C VAL A 622 -14.24 -15.71 12.11
N VAL A 623 -15.44 -15.93 11.53
CA VAL A 623 -16.47 -14.90 11.43
C VAL A 623 -16.90 -14.40 12.81
N GLU A 624 -17.14 -15.30 13.76
CA GLU A 624 -17.47 -14.96 15.15
C GLU A 624 -16.38 -14.11 15.81
N VAL A 625 -15.12 -14.52 15.68
CA VAL A 625 -13.96 -13.78 16.22
C VAL A 625 -13.83 -12.40 15.58
N TYR A 626 -13.98 -12.32 14.26
CA TYR A 626 -13.83 -11.06 13.54
C TYR A 626 -14.94 -10.08 13.93
N ASN A 627 -16.18 -10.56 14.11
CA ASN A 627 -17.29 -9.73 14.58
C ASN A 627 -17.00 -9.08 15.94
N VAL A 628 -16.32 -9.78 16.86
CA VAL A 628 -15.88 -9.17 18.12
C VAL A 628 -14.96 -7.96 17.89
N TYR A 629 -13.98 -8.09 16.98
CA TYR A 629 -13.09 -6.99 16.61
C TYR A 629 -13.87 -5.82 15.99
N ILE A 630 -14.72 -6.11 15.01
CA ILE A 630 -15.53 -5.10 14.30
C ILE A 630 -16.42 -4.34 15.30
N ASP A 631 -17.14 -5.06 16.16
CA ASP A 631 -18.03 -4.48 17.16
C ASP A 631 -17.29 -3.61 18.18
N GLU A 632 -16.09 -4.02 18.58
CA GLU A 632 -15.29 -3.24 19.51
C GLU A 632 -14.75 -1.97 18.85
N MET A 633 -14.17 -2.09 17.66
CA MET A 633 -13.56 -0.99 16.94
C MET A 633 -14.58 0.12 16.61
N LYS A 634 -15.84 -0.24 16.28
CA LYS A 634 -16.93 0.72 16.03
C LYS A 634 -17.18 1.70 17.17
N LYS A 635 -16.77 1.37 18.41
CA LYS A 635 -16.90 2.26 19.58
C LYS A 635 -15.94 3.46 19.55
N TYR A 636 -14.92 3.42 18.70
CA TYR A 636 -13.80 4.36 18.76
C TYR A 636 -13.68 5.20 17.48
N PRO A 637 -14.06 6.49 17.51
CA PRO A 637 -13.80 7.42 16.41
C PRO A 637 -12.31 7.79 16.31
N ASN A 638 -11.84 8.14 15.11
CA ASN A 638 -10.47 8.58 14.87
C ASN A 638 -10.25 10.06 15.24
N THR A 639 -9.02 10.57 15.16
CA THR A 639 -8.69 11.93 15.65
C THR A 639 -9.29 13.08 14.83
N ARG A 640 -9.92 12.78 13.67
CA ARG A 640 -10.58 13.75 12.78
C ARG A 640 -12.11 13.76 12.93
N TYR A 641 -12.67 12.87 13.76
CA TYR A 641 -14.10 12.82 14.05
C TYR A 641 -14.64 14.16 14.55
N ASN A 642 -15.75 14.61 13.98
CA ASN A 642 -16.37 15.92 14.26
C ASN A 642 -15.44 17.14 14.05
N ARG A 643 -14.37 17.02 13.25
CA ARG A 643 -13.44 18.14 12.94
C ARG A 643 -13.53 18.65 11.50
N GLY A 644 -14.45 18.09 10.71
CA GLY A 644 -14.72 18.48 9.33
C GLY A 644 -15.22 17.34 8.44
N PRO A 645 -14.50 16.21 8.35
CA PRO A 645 -14.83 15.15 7.40
C PRO A 645 -16.13 14.43 7.76
N ILE A 646 -16.82 13.91 6.75
CA ILE A 646 -17.85 12.88 6.91
C ILE A 646 -17.12 11.58 7.32
N GLY A 647 -17.73 10.84 8.26
CA GLY A 647 -17.09 9.70 8.89
C GLY A 647 -16.30 10.12 10.12
N GLY A 648 -14.98 10.03 10.05
CA GLY A 648 -14.07 10.09 11.20
C GLY A 648 -14.11 8.82 12.05
N ILE A 649 -14.45 7.69 11.44
CA ILE A 649 -14.63 6.41 12.11
C ILE A 649 -13.58 5.39 11.65
N ARG A 650 -13.65 4.19 12.22
CA ARG A 650 -12.78 3.06 11.88
C ARG A 650 -13.58 1.91 11.27
N TYR A 651 -12.99 1.21 10.32
CA TYR A 651 -13.48 -0.07 9.80
C TYR A 651 -12.35 -1.12 9.77
N ALA A 652 -12.67 -2.36 9.43
CA ALA A 652 -11.71 -3.47 9.41
C ALA A 652 -10.95 -3.58 8.08
N GLY A 653 -9.83 -4.32 8.07
CA GLY A 653 -9.03 -4.54 6.87
C GLY A 653 -8.11 -5.75 6.99
N THR A 654 -7.93 -6.48 5.89
CA THR A 654 -7.02 -7.65 5.81
C THR A 654 -5.86 -7.44 4.84
N SER A 655 -5.62 -6.22 4.35
CA SER A 655 -4.51 -5.89 3.45
C SER A 655 -3.14 -5.94 4.17
N SER A 656 -2.74 -7.12 4.65
CA SER A 656 -1.59 -7.30 5.55
C SER A 656 -0.24 -7.27 4.83
N ILE A 657 -0.19 -6.93 3.54
CA ILE A 657 1.04 -6.92 2.73
C ILE A 657 1.91 -8.18 2.98
N SER A 658 3.23 -8.07 3.08
CA SER A 658 4.10 -9.20 3.47
C SER A 658 4.25 -9.35 4.98
N ALA A 659 3.40 -8.69 5.79
CA ALA A 659 3.50 -8.74 7.24
C ALA A 659 3.20 -10.13 7.81
N ASN A 660 2.59 -11.03 7.05
CA ASN A 660 2.38 -12.42 7.47
C ASN A 660 3.71 -13.13 7.83
N VAL A 661 4.80 -12.80 7.13
CA VAL A 661 6.16 -13.30 7.44
C VAL A 661 6.69 -12.64 8.71
N GLY A 662 6.72 -11.30 8.79
CA GLY A 662 7.24 -10.57 9.96
C GLY A 662 6.45 -10.82 11.25
N GLN A 663 5.12 -10.92 11.16
CA GLN A 663 4.24 -11.27 12.27
C GLN A 663 4.37 -12.75 12.64
N GLY A 664 4.57 -13.63 11.66
CA GLY A 664 4.88 -15.05 11.88
C GLY A 664 6.15 -15.25 12.71
N PHE A 665 7.23 -14.51 12.40
CA PHE A 665 8.48 -14.54 13.19
C PHE A 665 8.28 -14.13 14.65
N SER A 666 7.26 -13.35 14.98
CA SER A 666 6.94 -12.94 16.35
C SER A 666 5.77 -13.72 16.96
N THR A 667 5.48 -14.92 16.44
CA THR A 667 4.39 -15.79 16.91
C THR A 667 4.91 -17.20 17.18
N MET A 668 4.63 -17.72 18.39
CA MET A 668 4.98 -19.11 18.76
C MET A 668 4.14 -20.13 17.97
N ALA A 669 4.35 -21.43 18.24
CA ALA A 669 3.57 -22.51 17.63
C ALA A 669 2.07 -22.32 17.91
N THR A 670 1.20 -22.69 16.96
CA THR A 670 -0.25 -22.47 17.05
C THR A 670 -1.07 -23.76 16.93
N PRO A 671 -2.30 -23.79 17.48
CA PRO A 671 -3.16 -24.98 17.46
C PRO A 671 -3.61 -25.46 16.08
N ASP A 672 -3.36 -24.71 15.01
CA ASP A 672 -3.50 -25.18 13.62
C ASP A 672 -2.39 -26.15 13.18
N GLY A 673 -1.40 -26.41 14.04
CA GLY A 673 -0.24 -27.26 13.77
C GLY A 673 0.93 -26.50 13.14
N ARG A 674 0.83 -25.18 12.98
CA ARG A 674 1.93 -24.32 12.49
C ARG A 674 3.01 -24.19 13.57
N LYS A 675 4.28 -24.33 13.15
CA LYS A 675 5.46 -24.18 14.03
C LYS A 675 5.73 -22.73 14.42
N ALA A 676 6.41 -22.56 15.55
CA ALA A 676 6.89 -21.26 16.02
C ALA A 676 7.73 -20.55 14.96
N HIS A 677 7.58 -19.24 14.88
CA HIS A 677 8.33 -18.36 13.99
C HIS A 677 8.13 -18.61 12.48
N SER A 678 7.29 -19.57 12.08
CA SER A 678 6.93 -19.75 10.67
C SER A 678 5.91 -18.69 10.22
N PRO A 679 5.89 -18.34 8.90
CA PRO A 679 4.93 -17.36 8.36
C PRO A 679 3.47 -17.70 8.69
N LEU A 680 2.66 -16.66 8.86
CA LEU A 680 1.20 -16.78 8.91
C LEU A 680 0.62 -16.82 7.50
N ALA A 681 -0.66 -17.16 7.37
CA ALA A 681 -1.40 -16.96 6.13
C ALA A 681 -1.54 -15.46 5.84
N GLU A 682 -1.38 -15.06 4.58
CA GLU A 682 -1.49 -13.67 4.15
C GLU A 682 -2.94 -13.26 3.83
N GLY A 683 -3.30 -12.04 4.20
CA GLY A 683 -4.64 -11.52 4.00
C GLY A 683 -5.73 -12.40 4.62
N CYS A 684 -6.69 -12.78 3.80
CA CYS A 684 -7.73 -13.76 4.14
C CYS A 684 -7.61 -15.06 3.33
N SER A 685 -6.45 -15.28 2.69
CA SER A 685 -6.16 -16.52 1.98
C SER A 685 -6.19 -17.72 2.94
N PRO A 686 -6.58 -18.92 2.47
CA PRO A 686 -6.35 -20.16 3.20
C PRO A 686 -4.87 -20.37 3.53
N ALA A 687 -4.60 -21.08 4.63
CA ALA A 687 -3.24 -21.47 4.97
C ALA A 687 -2.65 -22.40 3.90
N HIS A 688 -1.32 -22.37 3.74
CA HIS A 688 -0.61 -23.09 2.70
C HIS A 688 -1.01 -24.58 2.63
N SER A 689 -1.46 -25.03 1.45
CA SER A 689 -1.87 -26.42 1.15
C SER A 689 -3.03 -26.95 2.00
N MET A 690 -3.77 -26.08 2.69
CA MET A 690 -4.93 -26.48 3.50
C MET A 690 -6.23 -26.44 2.71
N ASP A 691 -6.31 -25.62 1.67
CA ASP A 691 -7.39 -25.58 0.69
C ASP A 691 -7.24 -26.69 -0.36
N LYS A 692 -8.01 -27.76 -0.19
CA LYS A 692 -7.95 -29.00 -1.00
C LYS A 692 -9.14 -29.18 -1.93
N ASN A 693 -10.17 -28.33 -1.82
CA ASN A 693 -11.42 -28.41 -2.58
C ASN A 693 -11.51 -27.42 -3.76
N GLY A 694 -10.36 -26.86 -4.18
CA GLY A 694 -10.23 -25.98 -5.34
C GLY A 694 -10.76 -24.55 -5.15
N PRO A 695 -10.58 -23.68 -6.15
CA PRO A 695 -10.77 -22.23 -6.01
C PRO A 695 -12.23 -21.82 -5.75
N THR A 696 -13.20 -22.62 -6.19
CA THR A 696 -14.63 -22.38 -5.89
C THR A 696 -14.92 -22.48 -4.40
N ALA A 697 -14.34 -23.47 -3.71
CA ALA A 697 -14.52 -23.65 -2.27
C ALA A 697 -13.84 -22.51 -1.49
N VAL A 698 -12.65 -22.10 -1.93
CA VAL A 698 -11.94 -20.95 -1.36
C VAL A 698 -12.80 -19.69 -1.43
N PHE A 699 -13.39 -19.41 -2.60
CA PHE A 699 -14.25 -18.24 -2.79
C PHE A 699 -15.45 -18.24 -1.87
N LYS A 700 -16.10 -19.39 -1.67
CA LYS A 700 -17.22 -19.52 -0.75
C LYS A 700 -16.80 -19.33 0.71
N SER A 701 -15.72 -19.94 1.16
CA SER A 701 -15.21 -19.74 2.52
C SER A 701 -14.88 -18.28 2.81
N VAL A 702 -14.15 -17.62 1.89
CA VAL A 702 -13.78 -16.20 2.04
C VAL A 702 -15.02 -15.30 2.05
N SER A 703 -16.03 -15.60 1.24
CA SER A 703 -17.27 -14.82 1.20
C SER A 703 -18.14 -14.89 2.46
N LYS A 704 -17.87 -15.83 3.37
CA LYS A 704 -18.57 -15.92 4.66
C LYS A 704 -18.11 -14.81 5.63
N LEU A 705 -16.93 -14.22 5.41
CA LEU A 705 -16.51 -13.04 6.14
C LEU A 705 -17.48 -11.87 5.88
N PRO A 706 -17.68 -10.95 6.85
CA PRO A 706 -18.57 -9.80 6.67
C PRO A 706 -17.92 -8.74 5.75
N THR A 707 -17.77 -9.05 4.46
CA THR A 707 -16.97 -8.26 3.48
C THR A 707 -17.38 -6.79 3.41
N HIS A 708 -18.67 -6.48 3.55
CA HIS A 708 -19.19 -5.11 3.56
C HIS A 708 -18.77 -4.27 4.79
N GLU A 709 -18.40 -4.90 5.90
CA GLU A 709 -17.87 -4.25 7.12
C GLU A 709 -16.34 -4.18 7.15
N ILE A 710 -15.68 -4.96 6.29
CA ILE A 710 -14.21 -4.97 6.10
C ILE A 710 -13.85 -4.04 4.92
N THR A 711 -14.30 -2.80 5.01
CA THR A 711 -14.16 -1.78 3.94
C THR A 711 -12.70 -1.42 3.63
N GLY A 712 -11.76 -1.68 4.55
CA GLY A 712 -10.33 -1.55 4.32
C GLY A 712 -9.76 -2.62 3.39
N GLY A 713 -10.58 -3.61 3.03
CA GLY A 713 -10.36 -4.58 1.96
C GLY A 713 -10.15 -6.01 2.45
N VAL A 714 -10.74 -6.95 1.70
CA VAL A 714 -10.62 -8.40 1.88
C VAL A 714 -9.68 -8.97 0.82
N LEU A 715 -8.42 -9.21 1.20
CA LEU A 715 -7.35 -9.58 0.27
C LEU A 715 -7.28 -11.09 0.09
N LEU A 716 -7.64 -11.58 -1.09
CA LEU A 716 -7.47 -12.98 -1.48
C LEU A 716 -6.39 -13.14 -2.57
N ASN A 717 -5.37 -13.95 -2.30
CA ASN A 717 -4.45 -14.46 -3.31
C ASN A 717 -4.96 -15.78 -3.89
N GLN A 718 -4.68 -16.00 -5.17
CA GLN A 718 -4.76 -17.29 -5.83
C GLN A 718 -3.46 -17.52 -6.62
N LYS A 719 -3.01 -18.77 -6.74
CA LYS A 719 -1.87 -19.13 -7.60
C LYS A 719 -2.29 -20.23 -8.55
N VAL A 720 -1.97 -20.06 -9.83
CA VAL A 720 -2.26 -20.99 -10.91
C VAL A 720 -1.01 -21.16 -11.78
N THR A 721 -0.93 -22.26 -12.53
CA THR A 721 0.17 -22.45 -13.48
C THR A 721 -0.08 -21.73 -14.80
N PRO A 722 0.97 -21.32 -15.53
CA PRO A 722 0.82 -20.82 -16.90
C PRO A 722 0.15 -21.82 -17.83
N GLN A 723 0.41 -23.12 -17.65
CA GLN A 723 -0.16 -24.19 -18.47
C GLN A 723 -1.68 -24.31 -18.27
N LEU A 724 -2.17 -24.07 -17.05
CA LEU A 724 -3.59 -24.11 -16.75
C LEU A 724 -4.37 -23.07 -17.55
N LEU A 725 -3.83 -21.85 -17.68
CA LEU A 725 -4.47 -20.74 -18.40
C LEU A 725 -4.15 -20.69 -19.90
N ALA A 726 -3.49 -21.73 -20.44
CA ALA A 726 -3.12 -21.79 -21.85
C ALA A 726 -4.30 -22.12 -22.78
N SER A 727 -5.35 -22.79 -22.28
CA SER A 727 -6.55 -23.11 -23.07
C SER A 727 -7.64 -22.05 -22.92
N ASP A 728 -8.36 -21.80 -24.01
CA ASP A 728 -9.51 -20.88 -24.00
C ASP A 728 -10.62 -21.36 -23.04
N GLU A 729 -10.82 -22.68 -22.91
CA GLU A 729 -11.78 -23.26 -21.96
C GLU A 729 -11.45 -22.87 -20.51
N ASN A 730 -10.18 -22.96 -20.10
CA ASN A 730 -9.80 -22.62 -18.72
C ASN A 730 -9.78 -21.11 -18.49
N LYS A 731 -9.52 -20.31 -19.53
CA LYS A 731 -9.75 -18.86 -19.50
C LYS A 731 -11.22 -18.55 -19.22
N GLU A 732 -12.15 -19.18 -19.93
CA GLU A 732 -13.59 -19.00 -19.71
C GLU A 732 -14.01 -19.45 -18.30
N LYS A 733 -13.49 -20.58 -17.79
CA LYS A 733 -13.74 -21.02 -16.41
C LYS A 733 -13.26 -19.98 -15.39
N LEU A 734 -12.08 -19.41 -15.59
CA LEU A 734 -11.56 -18.35 -14.72
C LEU A 734 -12.46 -17.11 -14.73
N GLU A 735 -12.93 -16.68 -15.92
CA GLU A 735 -13.91 -15.59 -16.03
C GLU A 735 -15.19 -15.91 -15.26
N MET A 736 -15.72 -17.12 -15.41
CA MET A 736 -16.92 -17.57 -14.70
C MET A 736 -16.72 -17.57 -13.18
N LEU A 737 -15.55 -17.98 -12.70
CA LEU A 737 -15.21 -17.94 -11.27
C LEU A 737 -15.16 -16.51 -10.74
N ILE A 738 -14.46 -15.61 -11.42
CA ILE A 738 -14.37 -14.19 -11.02
C ILE A 738 -15.77 -13.56 -11.01
N LYS A 739 -16.56 -13.77 -12.08
CA LYS A 739 -17.95 -13.30 -12.15
C LYS A 739 -18.81 -13.86 -11.02
N THR A 740 -18.66 -15.14 -10.67
CA THR A 740 -19.43 -15.76 -9.59
C THR A 740 -19.02 -15.19 -8.23
N PHE A 741 -17.73 -15.04 -7.99
CA PHE A 741 -17.20 -14.48 -6.74
C PHE A 741 -17.75 -13.07 -6.47
N PHE A 742 -17.76 -12.22 -7.50
CA PHE A 742 -18.23 -10.85 -7.33
C PHE A 742 -19.74 -10.67 -7.40
N ASN A 743 -20.44 -11.39 -8.29
CA ASN A 743 -21.88 -11.18 -8.49
C ASN A 743 -22.79 -11.98 -7.55
N ARG A 744 -22.27 -13.07 -6.96
CA ARG A 744 -23.08 -14.02 -6.18
C ARG A 744 -22.58 -14.23 -4.75
N LEU A 745 -21.28 -14.06 -4.52
CA LEU A 745 -20.64 -14.31 -3.24
C LEU A 745 -20.17 -13.01 -2.56
N ASP A 746 -20.49 -11.84 -3.12
CA ASP A 746 -20.10 -10.54 -2.54
C ASP A 746 -18.60 -10.47 -2.15
N GLY A 747 -17.76 -11.04 -3.03
CA GLY A 747 -16.32 -10.98 -2.91
C GLY A 747 -15.80 -9.56 -3.09
N TYR A 748 -14.81 -9.16 -2.29
CA TYR A 748 -14.27 -7.80 -2.33
C TYR A 748 -13.15 -7.65 -3.37
N HIS A 749 -12.19 -8.58 -3.37
CA HIS A 749 -10.97 -8.51 -4.19
C HIS A 749 -10.36 -9.89 -4.44
N VAL A 750 -9.79 -10.10 -5.62
CA VAL A 750 -8.94 -11.26 -5.95
C VAL A 750 -7.76 -10.86 -6.85
N GLN A 751 -6.61 -11.53 -6.65
CA GLN A 751 -5.42 -11.39 -7.50
C GLN A 751 -4.74 -12.73 -7.71
N TYR A 752 -3.98 -12.86 -8.81
CA TYR A 752 -3.43 -14.15 -9.24
C TYR A 752 -1.91 -14.09 -9.43
N ASN A 753 -1.21 -15.08 -8.88
CA ASN A 753 0.11 -15.48 -9.37
C ASN A 753 -0.07 -16.48 -10.51
N VAL A 754 0.60 -16.25 -11.66
CA VAL A 754 0.62 -17.18 -12.79
C VAL A 754 2.07 -17.62 -13.02
N VAL A 755 2.53 -18.60 -12.23
CA VAL A 755 3.92 -19.05 -12.21
C VAL A 755 3.99 -20.47 -11.65
N SER A 756 4.91 -21.30 -12.15
CA SER A 756 5.09 -22.67 -11.65
C SER A 756 6.02 -22.71 -10.44
N ARG A 757 5.83 -23.71 -9.57
CA ARG A 757 6.71 -23.96 -8.42
C ARG A 757 8.17 -24.16 -8.86
N GLU A 758 8.40 -24.90 -9.94
CA GLU A 758 9.74 -25.17 -10.48
C GLU A 758 10.44 -23.89 -10.91
N THR A 759 9.71 -22.96 -11.52
CA THR A 759 10.25 -21.65 -11.94
C THR A 759 10.76 -20.86 -10.73
N LEU A 760 9.98 -20.83 -9.65
CA LEU A 760 10.37 -20.12 -8.42
C LEU A 760 11.58 -20.78 -7.74
N ILE A 761 11.61 -22.11 -7.67
CA ILE A 761 12.76 -22.85 -7.10
C ILE A 761 14.03 -22.64 -7.95
N ASP A 762 13.91 -22.62 -9.28
CA ASP A 762 15.03 -22.32 -10.16
C ASP A 762 15.53 -20.89 -9.95
N ALA A 763 14.62 -19.92 -9.79
CA ALA A 763 14.96 -18.53 -9.51
C ALA A 763 15.65 -18.33 -8.14
N GLN A 764 15.38 -19.18 -7.14
CA GLN A 764 16.15 -19.19 -5.89
C GLN A 764 17.59 -19.67 -6.10
N LYS A 765 17.80 -20.66 -6.98
CA LYS A 765 19.12 -21.26 -7.25
C LYS A 765 19.95 -20.44 -8.24
N HIS A 766 19.29 -19.80 -9.19
CA HIS A 766 19.88 -19.09 -10.32
C HIS A 766 19.27 -17.68 -10.50
N PRO A 767 19.31 -16.81 -9.49
CA PRO A 767 18.67 -15.48 -9.54
C PRO A 767 19.18 -14.61 -10.70
N GLU A 768 20.39 -14.85 -11.19
CA GLU A 768 20.98 -14.17 -12.34
C GLU A 768 20.26 -14.44 -13.67
N LYS A 769 19.54 -15.57 -13.78
CA LYS A 769 18.74 -15.95 -14.95
C LYS A 769 17.31 -15.45 -14.89
N HIS A 770 16.88 -14.97 -13.72
CA HIS A 770 15.48 -14.60 -13.41
C HIS A 770 15.38 -13.16 -12.88
N LYS A 771 16.23 -12.25 -13.38
CA LYS A 771 16.34 -10.88 -12.86
C LYS A 771 15.04 -10.08 -12.95
N ASP A 772 14.22 -10.37 -13.96
CA ASP A 772 12.94 -9.70 -14.23
C ASP A 772 11.73 -10.58 -13.88
N LEU A 773 11.94 -11.70 -13.17
CA LEU A 773 10.83 -12.52 -12.68
C LEU A 773 10.05 -11.74 -11.62
N ILE A 774 8.79 -11.49 -11.92
CA ILE A 774 7.86 -10.78 -11.03
C ILE A 774 6.94 -11.81 -10.39
N VAL A 775 6.64 -11.61 -9.11
CA VAL A 775 5.63 -12.38 -8.36
C VAL A 775 4.66 -11.45 -7.67
N ARG A 776 3.43 -11.92 -7.46
CA ARG A 776 2.43 -11.26 -6.61
C ARG A 776 2.70 -11.63 -5.15
N VAL A 777 2.95 -10.64 -4.30
CA VAL A 777 3.21 -10.86 -2.86
C VAL A 777 1.88 -10.86 -2.12
N ALA A 778 1.34 -9.70 -1.77
CA ALA A 778 -0.01 -9.58 -1.23
C ALA A 778 -0.49 -8.14 -1.42
N GLY A 779 -1.27 -7.93 -2.48
CA GLY A 779 -1.81 -6.62 -2.85
C GLY A 779 -0.89 -5.83 -3.77
N TYR A 780 0.32 -6.32 -4.02
CA TYR A 780 1.32 -5.73 -4.91
C TYR A 780 2.23 -6.80 -5.51
N SER A 781 2.95 -6.44 -6.57
CA SER A 781 3.96 -7.28 -7.20
C SER A 781 5.37 -6.80 -6.89
N ALA A 782 6.35 -7.71 -6.89
CA ALA A 782 7.76 -7.42 -6.68
C ALA A 782 8.64 -8.31 -7.56
N PHE A 783 9.90 -7.91 -7.79
CA PHE A 783 10.87 -8.83 -8.38
C PHE A 783 11.20 -9.93 -7.37
N PHE A 784 11.18 -11.18 -7.80
CA PHE A 784 11.37 -12.33 -6.91
C PHE A 784 12.78 -12.36 -6.28
N ASN A 785 13.79 -11.96 -7.05
CA ASN A 785 15.19 -12.00 -6.64
C ASN A 785 15.58 -10.93 -5.59
N VAL A 786 14.74 -9.91 -5.35
CA VAL A 786 14.99 -8.89 -4.30
C VAL A 786 14.28 -9.21 -2.98
N LEU A 787 13.44 -10.24 -2.96
CA LEU A 787 12.74 -10.71 -1.77
C LEU A 787 13.70 -11.53 -0.90
N SER A 788 13.50 -11.46 0.43
CA SER A 788 14.21 -12.34 1.36
C SER A 788 13.84 -13.79 1.12
N LYS A 789 14.74 -14.72 1.46
CA LYS A 789 14.49 -16.16 1.31
C LYS A 789 13.19 -16.60 2.00
N ALA A 790 12.92 -16.10 3.20
CA ALA A 790 11.69 -16.42 3.92
C ALA A 790 10.43 -15.99 3.15
N THR A 791 10.46 -14.83 2.51
CA THR A 791 9.34 -14.34 1.67
C THR A 791 9.22 -15.13 0.36
N GLN A 792 10.35 -15.52 -0.22
CA GLN A 792 10.35 -16.40 -1.41
C GLN A 792 9.73 -17.77 -1.09
N ASP A 793 10.13 -18.37 0.03
CA ASP A 793 9.62 -19.66 0.49
C ASP A 793 8.11 -19.58 0.78
N ASP A 794 7.65 -18.49 1.42
CA ASP A 794 6.21 -18.22 1.63
C ASP A 794 5.40 -18.29 0.33
N ILE A 795 5.86 -17.60 -0.72
CA ILE A 795 5.18 -17.57 -2.03
C ILE A 795 5.23 -18.94 -2.73
N ILE A 796 6.35 -19.67 -2.60
CA ILE A 796 6.52 -21.01 -3.15
C ILE A 796 5.52 -21.98 -2.53
N GLU A 797 5.30 -21.91 -1.22
CA GLU A 797 4.44 -22.85 -0.48
C GLU A 797 2.93 -22.57 -0.61
N ARG A 798 2.53 -21.43 -1.16
CA ARG A 798 1.11 -21.18 -1.48
C ARG A 798 0.54 -22.27 -2.38
N THR A 799 -0.73 -22.60 -2.17
CA THR A 799 -1.46 -23.62 -2.94
C THR A 799 -1.53 -23.28 -4.42
N GLU A 800 -1.23 -24.26 -5.27
CA GLU A 800 -1.39 -24.16 -6.72
C GLU A 800 -2.76 -24.72 -7.11
N GLN A 801 -3.64 -23.85 -7.62
CA GLN A 801 -5.03 -24.19 -7.95
C GLN A 801 -5.13 -24.84 -9.33
N THR A 802 -6.19 -25.64 -9.50
CA THR A 802 -6.62 -26.21 -10.79
C THR A 802 -8.06 -25.78 -11.10
N LEU A 803 -8.42 -25.75 -12.40
CA LEU A 803 -9.68 -25.21 -12.93
C LEU A 803 -10.49 -26.26 -13.69
#